data_AF-A0A496ASM0-F1
#
_entry.id   AF-A0A496ASM0-F1
#
_cell.length_a   1.000
_cell.length_b   1.000
_cell.length_c   1.000
_cell.angle_alpha   90.00
_cell.angle_beta   90.00
_cell.angle_gamma   90.00
#
_symmetry.space_group_name_H-M   'P 1'
#
loop_
_entity.id
_entity.type
_entity.pdbx_description
1 polymer ?
#
loop_
_entity_poly.entity_id
_entity_poly.type
_entity_poly.pdbx_seq_one_letter_code
_entity_poly.pdbx_strand_id
1 'polypeptide(L)'
;MAKQKSKAEELFLSLGIDSGHDDIFRTYVKEIADRNLRAYQEIIQYGAKSGESLYLHILNGIFVLERLRPRLELDDVEVQVLFSAFSVHDLNKLNEFQGVKRSFNYLANAASVSSVLTALEMERFFPEWGDYLKDIEVIVRAHSRYHNVYDETLDLDYAPYSLDKSRILNYLVPIIQAIDVIDLSKTLEERAKKGDFLRALNPIFDDVQYRFVYHKVSEHRGILTNLIHNEIAAYLEAEKHLLPLLFYPDGVAYLVERHRDVQITDDEIAALGKRIVAKVESRTSDEFRKFIQGSSAGIKVDEKCLALGLPFERIWNEVQGKISERKYVANAKVDEMNAKCRARLEKVREKRRKPPQYAAALNFENQGGQLSLFNLDAPESSLVDGVLSENDHLLPPDDGALRLGELVRTYYIFLNKHFAHILTDAWKHVYDLLALPSETEDANCRPRYELFDKLYDRGYIIGRDLYNSGRNFDEIYELIVQDGTILMENAQTESEFGILADYVHKCVDFEFAVGRERNFASHLARYVANNHAQCCNCGSEFDTHRWRKPNVPPNIKVQQFSNRLEGGSSREPVRRVCSVCRTQYMLDKLCYNVGGQTATFFIHLYPPSFFTDVLIDVFRAAQERFRNPDLPSVFLQTDAVLRHYREQTQLELKFSQTKVNGNPLPKFSEALGNILTIPVNTPGKNHTEDVLFAVENALLYQRFLGCRAVLTDSSIPLFSGNQFLHFFVDHIPSGFRGWLPENDLDSAETQKVFVQLLRLHEIRAKIGSIEANDLIRLIRSLNYDILELYYVTHRMIKREHAGNERRQFTTVRDTAPLLADVVVQKGGEPIMPHIKELARIAWQGRLKGDSLKDNALAKPLDVAFDSLERWQPELETEEEARAIMSKEVARAIERINKRFFGAKKLENISQFVTVLFDQIYKDVYHGNLLELLENRRRIRAGYLYFITEMIPKRDKEKEEQQS
;
A
#
# COMPACT_ATOMS: atom_id res chain seq x y z
N MET A 1 -37.33 10.90 11.47
CA MET A 1 -36.34 11.55 10.57
C MET A 1 -35.29 10.52 10.17
N ALA A 2 -35.57 9.76 9.13
CA ALA A 2 -34.65 8.79 8.55
C ALA A 2 -33.66 9.54 7.65
N LYS A 3 -32.37 9.51 7.99
CA LYS A 3 -31.31 9.98 7.10
C LYS A 3 -31.35 9.09 5.84
N GLN A 4 -31.63 9.70 4.69
CA GLN A 4 -31.33 9.13 3.39
C GLN A 4 -29.88 8.66 3.40
N LYS A 5 -29.67 7.34 3.32
CA LYS A 5 -28.39 6.78 2.87
C LYS A 5 -28.21 7.29 1.44
N SER A 6 -27.27 8.22 1.23
CA SER A 6 -26.78 8.51 -0.11
C SER A 6 -26.34 7.19 -0.73
N LYS A 7 -26.78 6.90 -1.96
CA LYS A 7 -26.18 5.85 -2.77
C LYS A 7 -24.67 6.09 -2.73
N ALA A 8 -23.92 5.21 -2.08
CA ALA A 8 -22.48 5.18 -2.26
C ALA A 8 -22.29 4.80 -3.73
N GLU A 9 -21.73 5.70 -4.53
CA GLU A 9 -21.26 5.33 -5.86
C GLU A 9 -20.17 4.28 -5.65
N GLU A 10 -20.44 3.04 -6.06
CA GLU A 10 -19.43 1.99 -6.07
C GLU A 10 -18.38 2.38 -7.08
N LEU A 11 -17.13 2.52 -6.62
CA LEU A 11 -16.01 2.86 -7.49
C LEU A 11 -15.28 1.57 -7.88
N PHE A 12 -15.00 1.45 -9.17
CA PHE A 12 -14.36 0.28 -9.77
C PHE A 12 -13.05 0.71 -10.42
N LEU A 13 -11.98 -0.07 -10.19
CA LEU A 13 -10.75 0.12 -10.93
C LEU A 13 -10.88 -0.62 -12.26
N SER A 14 -11.00 0.14 -13.35
CA SER A 14 -10.87 -0.36 -14.71
C SER A 14 -9.62 0.26 -15.35
N LEU A 15 -9.11 -0.31 -16.45
CA LEU A 15 -8.02 0.30 -17.21
C LEU A 15 -8.50 1.53 -18.02
N GLY A 16 -9.75 1.97 -17.81
CA GLY A 16 -10.43 3.00 -18.57
C GLY A 16 -9.62 4.29 -18.72
N ILE A 17 -9.21 4.56 -19.96
CA ILE A 17 -8.48 5.74 -20.38
C ILE A 17 -9.46 6.90 -20.55
N ASP A 18 -9.25 8.00 -19.82
CA ASP A 18 -9.91 9.27 -20.08
C ASP A 18 -8.89 10.36 -20.41
N SER A 19 -9.06 10.93 -21.61
CA SER A 19 -8.37 12.08 -22.22
C SER A 19 -6.87 11.94 -22.53
N GLY A 20 -6.55 11.71 -23.82
CA GLY A 20 -5.20 11.85 -24.38
C GLY A 20 -4.90 10.94 -25.58
N HIS A 21 -5.50 9.75 -25.63
CA HIS A 21 -5.25 8.73 -26.66
C HIS A 21 -6.34 8.67 -27.73
N ASP A 22 -6.00 8.10 -28.89
CA ASP A 22 -6.89 7.95 -30.04
C ASP A 22 -8.15 7.11 -29.72
N ASP A 23 -9.25 7.39 -30.42
CA ASP A 23 -10.57 6.81 -30.15
C ASP A 23 -10.58 5.28 -30.32
N ILE A 24 -9.76 4.76 -31.23
CA ILE A 24 -9.62 3.33 -31.51
C ILE A 24 -9.02 2.58 -30.32
N PHE A 25 -7.88 3.06 -29.81
CA PHE A 25 -7.20 2.43 -28.68
C PHE A 25 -8.08 2.44 -27.42
N ARG A 26 -8.74 3.57 -27.17
CA ARG A 26 -9.69 3.69 -26.05
C ARG A 26 -10.86 2.72 -26.19
N THR A 27 -11.39 2.56 -27.40
CA THR A 27 -12.47 1.61 -27.68
C THR A 27 -12.02 0.17 -27.44
N TYR A 28 -10.82 -0.21 -27.89
CA TYR A 28 -10.27 -1.55 -27.63
C TYR A 28 -10.17 -1.83 -26.12
N VAL A 29 -9.56 -0.92 -25.36
CA VAL A 29 -9.36 -1.12 -23.91
C VAL A 29 -10.71 -1.28 -23.20
N LYS A 30 -11.70 -0.46 -23.55
CA LYS A 30 -13.01 -0.47 -22.89
C LYS A 30 -13.89 -1.66 -23.28
N GLU A 31 -13.95 -2.00 -24.56
CA GLU A 31 -14.89 -3.00 -25.06
C GLU A 31 -14.30 -4.41 -25.04
N ILE A 32 -12.97 -4.56 -25.14
CA ILE A 32 -12.28 -5.85 -25.18
C ILE A 32 -11.46 -6.10 -23.91
N ALA A 33 -10.46 -5.25 -23.63
CA ALA A 33 -9.51 -5.51 -22.54
C ALA A 33 -10.16 -5.54 -21.16
N ASP A 34 -11.00 -4.56 -20.84
CA ASP A 34 -11.69 -4.48 -19.56
C ASP A 34 -12.85 -5.49 -19.40
N ARG A 35 -13.21 -6.22 -20.48
CA ARG A 35 -14.32 -7.20 -20.51
C ARG A 35 -13.82 -8.63 -20.64
N ASN A 36 -14.13 -9.31 -21.76
CA ASN A 36 -13.95 -10.75 -21.92
C ASN A 36 -12.47 -11.15 -21.98
N LEU A 37 -11.56 -10.25 -22.37
CA LEU A 37 -10.13 -10.51 -22.34
C LEU A 37 -9.61 -10.74 -20.91
N ARG A 38 -10.26 -10.18 -19.87
CA ARG A 38 -9.87 -10.41 -18.47
C ARG A 38 -9.90 -11.88 -18.05
N ALA A 39 -10.66 -12.73 -18.75
CA ALA A 39 -10.63 -14.18 -18.51
C ALA A 39 -9.21 -14.76 -18.67
N TYR A 40 -8.34 -14.10 -19.44
CA TYR A 40 -6.96 -14.55 -19.68
C TYR A 40 -6.02 -14.21 -18.51
N GLN A 41 -6.46 -13.45 -17.50
CA GLN A 41 -5.67 -13.16 -16.28
C GLN A 41 -5.34 -14.45 -15.51
N GLU A 42 -6.21 -15.45 -15.61
CA GLU A 42 -6.07 -16.75 -14.94
C GLU A 42 -5.17 -17.73 -15.72
N ILE A 43 -4.80 -17.41 -16.95
CA ILE A 43 -3.95 -18.24 -17.80
C ILE A 43 -2.49 -17.82 -17.57
N ILE A 44 -1.85 -18.46 -16.60
CA ILE A 44 -0.44 -18.22 -16.29
C ILE A 44 0.46 -18.94 -17.29
N GLN A 45 1.40 -18.21 -17.89
CA GLN A 45 2.33 -18.74 -18.87
C GLN A 45 3.48 -19.52 -18.19
N TYR A 46 4.08 -20.44 -18.95
CA TYR A 46 5.21 -21.28 -18.55
C TYR A 46 6.45 -21.01 -19.43
N GLY A 47 7.64 -21.44 -18.98
CA GLY A 47 8.88 -21.32 -19.76
C GLY A 47 9.50 -19.92 -19.68
N ALA A 48 9.90 -19.33 -20.82
CA ALA A 48 10.58 -18.02 -20.83
C ALA A 48 9.71 -16.86 -20.30
N LYS A 49 8.39 -16.97 -20.45
CA LYS A 49 7.39 -16.03 -19.90
C LYS A 49 6.77 -16.52 -18.57
N SER A 50 7.47 -17.39 -17.84
CA SER A 50 6.90 -18.00 -16.62
C SER A 50 6.48 -16.94 -15.59
N GLY A 51 5.28 -17.11 -15.05
CA GLY A 51 4.71 -16.24 -14.00
C GLY A 51 3.95 -15.01 -14.51
N GLU A 52 3.96 -14.75 -15.82
CA GLU A 52 3.15 -13.70 -16.45
C GLU A 52 1.80 -14.26 -16.93
N SER A 53 0.73 -13.49 -16.73
CA SER A 53 -0.58 -13.85 -17.27
C SER A 53 -0.64 -13.58 -18.77
N LEU A 54 -1.36 -14.42 -19.53
CA LEU A 54 -1.61 -14.17 -20.95
C LEU A 54 -2.26 -12.81 -21.20
N TYR A 55 -3.11 -12.35 -20.28
CA TYR A 55 -3.71 -11.02 -20.32
C TYR A 55 -2.66 -9.90 -20.36
N LEU A 56 -1.71 -9.92 -19.43
CA LEU A 56 -0.68 -8.88 -19.35
C LEU A 56 0.27 -8.93 -20.54
N HIS A 57 0.61 -10.13 -21.00
CA HIS A 57 1.39 -10.32 -22.23
C HIS A 57 0.73 -9.63 -23.44
N ILE A 58 -0.57 -9.84 -23.63
CA ILE A 58 -1.34 -9.20 -24.70
C ILE A 58 -1.37 -7.68 -24.52
N LEU A 59 -1.65 -7.19 -23.31
CA LEU A 59 -1.70 -5.76 -23.04
C LEU A 59 -0.37 -5.06 -23.27
N ASN A 60 0.75 -5.62 -22.78
CA ASN A 60 2.08 -5.06 -23.01
C ASN A 60 2.33 -4.91 -24.50
N GLY A 61 2.00 -5.93 -25.29
CA GLY A 61 2.19 -5.89 -26.72
C GLY A 61 1.32 -4.84 -27.44
N ILE A 62 0.04 -4.76 -27.09
CA ILE A 62 -0.87 -3.75 -27.65
C ILE A 62 -0.43 -2.33 -27.26
N PHE A 63 0.05 -2.14 -26.03
CA PHE A 63 0.52 -0.83 -25.57
C PHE A 63 1.83 -0.41 -26.23
N VAL A 64 2.74 -1.35 -26.48
CA VAL A 64 3.93 -1.13 -27.31
C VAL A 64 3.54 -0.75 -28.73
N LEU A 65 2.56 -1.46 -29.32
CA LEU A 65 2.07 -1.15 -30.67
C LEU A 65 1.44 0.24 -30.75
N GLU A 66 0.57 0.59 -29.81
CA GLU A 66 -0.05 1.92 -29.73
C GLU A 66 1.02 3.01 -29.63
N ARG A 67 2.07 2.79 -28.83
CA ARG A 67 3.16 3.76 -28.72
C ARG A 67 4.00 3.91 -30.00
N LEU A 68 4.12 2.83 -30.78
CA LEU A 68 4.84 2.84 -32.06
C LEU A 68 3.96 3.32 -33.23
N ARG A 69 2.63 3.30 -33.10
CA ARG A 69 1.67 3.60 -34.15
C ARG A 69 1.96 4.90 -34.91
N PRO A 70 2.31 6.04 -34.27
CA PRO A 70 2.61 7.27 -35.00
C PRO A 70 3.84 7.19 -35.91
N ARG A 71 4.74 6.22 -35.68
CA ARG A 71 5.91 5.97 -36.53
C ARG A 71 5.67 4.90 -37.57
N LEU A 72 4.73 3.98 -37.33
CA LEU A 72 4.41 2.87 -38.23
C LEU A 72 3.42 3.26 -39.34
N GLU A 73 2.92 4.49 -39.37
CA GLU A 73 1.99 4.98 -40.41
C GLU A 73 0.84 4.00 -40.70
N LEU A 74 0.27 3.43 -39.63
CA LEU A 74 -0.82 2.46 -39.73
C LEU A 74 -2.15 3.18 -39.86
N ASP A 75 -2.99 2.73 -40.80
CA ASP A 75 -4.38 3.18 -40.87
C ASP A 75 -5.25 2.51 -39.79
N ASP A 76 -6.47 3.01 -39.62
CA ASP A 76 -7.39 2.58 -38.58
C ASP A 76 -7.80 1.09 -38.73
N VAL A 77 -7.92 0.60 -39.96
CA VAL A 77 -8.28 -0.79 -40.26
C VAL A 77 -7.10 -1.71 -39.96
N GLU A 78 -5.88 -1.32 -40.35
CA GLU A 78 -4.65 -2.06 -40.04
C GLU A 78 -4.45 -2.19 -38.52
N VAL A 79 -4.74 -1.13 -37.76
CA VAL A 79 -4.69 -1.16 -36.28
C VAL A 79 -5.73 -2.13 -35.73
N GLN A 80 -6.98 -2.08 -36.22
CA GLN A 80 -8.03 -3.00 -35.79
C GLN A 80 -7.67 -4.46 -36.09
N VAL A 81 -7.11 -4.73 -37.27
CA VAL A 81 -6.62 -6.07 -37.67
C VAL A 81 -5.47 -6.53 -36.77
N LEU A 82 -4.47 -5.69 -36.53
CA LEU A 82 -3.33 -6.02 -35.67
C LEU A 82 -3.73 -6.27 -34.22
N PHE A 83 -4.60 -5.43 -33.64
CA PHE A 83 -5.08 -5.60 -32.27
C PHE A 83 -5.90 -6.89 -32.15
N SER A 84 -6.75 -7.17 -33.14
CA SER A 84 -7.54 -8.41 -33.18
C SER A 84 -6.63 -9.63 -33.28
N ALA A 85 -5.64 -9.60 -34.18
CA ALA A 85 -4.67 -10.68 -34.36
C ALA A 85 -3.81 -10.90 -33.11
N PHE A 86 -3.28 -9.84 -32.50
CA PHE A 86 -2.46 -9.96 -31.29
C PHE A 86 -3.28 -10.43 -30.08
N SER A 87 -4.57 -10.10 -30.00
CA SER A 87 -5.45 -10.59 -28.92
C SER A 87 -5.61 -12.12 -28.92
N VAL A 88 -5.44 -12.75 -30.08
CA VAL A 88 -5.65 -14.19 -30.27
C VAL A 88 -4.40 -14.91 -30.76
N HIS A 89 -3.23 -14.26 -30.80
CA HIS A 89 -2.04 -14.85 -31.45
C HIS A 89 -1.54 -16.11 -30.74
N ASP A 90 -1.73 -16.21 -29.42
CA ASP A 90 -1.20 -17.29 -28.59
C ASP A 90 -2.29 -18.36 -28.27
N LEU A 91 -3.07 -18.77 -29.28
CA LEU A 91 -4.22 -19.70 -29.15
C LEU A 91 -3.92 -20.98 -28.37
N ASN A 92 -2.72 -21.53 -28.53
CA ASN A 92 -2.29 -22.76 -27.84
C ASN A 92 -2.27 -22.64 -26.31
N LYS A 93 -2.31 -21.41 -25.76
CA LYS A 93 -2.37 -21.16 -24.32
C LYS A 93 -3.79 -21.26 -23.76
N LEU A 94 -4.83 -21.18 -24.59
CA LEU A 94 -6.22 -21.23 -24.14
C LEU A 94 -6.61 -22.64 -23.69
N ASN A 95 -7.38 -22.71 -22.60
CA ASN A 95 -7.77 -23.98 -21.96
C ASN A 95 -8.46 -24.96 -22.93
N GLU A 96 -9.22 -24.45 -23.91
CA GLU A 96 -9.92 -25.24 -24.93
C GLU A 96 -8.97 -25.93 -25.94
N PHE A 97 -7.75 -25.41 -26.10
CA PHE A 97 -6.71 -25.97 -26.97
C PHE A 97 -5.57 -26.65 -26.18
N GLN A 98 -5.52 -26.45 -24.85
CA GLN A 98 -4.59 -27.16 -23.97
C GLN A 98 -4.90 -28.66 -23.94
N GLY A 99 -3.91 -29.49 -24.33
CA GLY A 99 -4.02 -30.96 -24.39
C GLY A 99 -4.25 -31.53 -25.78
N VAL A 100 -4.49 -30.69 -26.80
CA VAL A 100 -4.52 -31.12 -28.20
C VAL A 100 -3.08 -31.33 -28.68
N LYS A 101 -2.66 -32.59 -28.88
CA LYS A 101 -1.33 -32.95 -29.44
C LYS A 101 -1.25 -32.66 -30.95
N ARG A 102 -1.45 -31.41 -31.37
CA ARG A 102 -1.33 -30.97 -32.77
C ARG A 102 -0.42 -29.75 -32.86
N SER A 103 0.11 -29.50 -34.05
CA SER A 103 0.95 -28.32 -34.31
C SER A 103 0.15 -27.04 -34.19
N PHE A 104 0.82 -25.93 -33.84
CA PHE A 104 0.18 -24.62 -33.71
C PHE A 104 -0.54 -24.22 -35.01
N ASN A 105 0.09 -24.47 -36.18
CA ASN A 105 -0.52 -24.18 -37.48
C ASN A 105 -1.84 -24.92 -37.72
N TYR A 106 -2.02 -26.12 -37.14
CA TYR A 106 -3.29 -26.83 -37.20
C TYR A 106 -4.37 -26.13 -36.36
N LEU A 107 -3.98 -25.59 -35.20
CA LEU A 107 -4.87 -24.88 -34.28
C LEU A 107 -5.25 -23.48 -34.79
N ALA A 108 -4.29 -22.75 -35.37
CA ALA A 108 -4.50 -21.42 -35.93
C ALA A 108 -5.18 -21.48 -37.30
N ASN A 109 -6.41 -21.98 -37.36
CA ASN A 109 -7.24 -21.95 -38.58
C ASN A 109 -8.39 -20.95 -38.45
N ALA A 110 -8.99 -20.54 -39.58
CA ALA A 110 -10.10 -19.59 -39.62
C ALA A 110 -11.23 -19.90 -38.61
N ALA A 111 -11.60 -21.17 -38.44
CA ALA A 111 -12.68 -21.55 -37.53
C ALA A 111 -12.29 -21.35 -36.06
N SER A 112 -11.08 -21.74 -35.67
CA SER A 112 -10.56 -21.53 -34.32
C SER A 112 -10.37 -20.05 -34.01
N VAL A 113 -9.76 -19.28 -34.93
CA VAL A 113 -9.58 -17.83 -34.79
C VAL A 113 -10.94 -17.14 -34.67
N SER A 114 -11.88 -17.44 -35.55
CA SER A 114 -13.24 -16.89 -35.52
C SER A 114 -13.96 -17.21 -34.20
N SER A 115 -13.83 -18.44 -33.69
CA SER A 115 -14.46 -18.85 -32.43
C SER A 115 -13.96 -18.00 -31.26
N VAL A 116 -12.64 -17.78 -31.17
CA VAL A 116 -12.04 -16.99 -30.09
C VAL A 116 -12.38 -15.50 -30.23
N LEU A 117 -12.35 -14.94 -31.44
CA LEU A 117 -12.75 -13.55 -31.68
C LEU A 117 -14.21 -13.30 -31.30
N THR A 118 -15.10 -14.26 -31.59
CA THR A 118 -16.51 -14.19 -31.18
C THR A 118 -16.65 -14.30 -29.66
N ALA A 119 -15.87 -15.17 -29.00
CA ALA A 119 -15.87 -15.27 -27.53
C ALA A 119 -15.38 -13.98 -26.85
N LEU A 120 -14.47 -13.26 -27.50
CA LEU A 120 -14.01 -11.94 -27.05
C LEU A 120 -14.97 -10.80 -27.38
N GLU A 121 -16.09 -11.06 -28.08
CA GLU A 121 -17.03 -10.04 -28.59
C GLU A 121 -16.33 -8.98 -29.44
N MET A 122 -15.40 -9.41 -30.32
CA MET A 122 -14.57 -8.52 -31.13
C MET A 122 -15.38 -7.58 -32.03
N GLU A 123 -16.61 -7.94 -32.39
CA GLU A 123 -17.54 -7.11 -33.17
C GLU A 123 -17.84 -5.74 -32.52
N ARG A 124 -17.64 -5.60 -31.20
CA ARG A 124 -17.79 -4.31 -30.52
C ARG A 124 -16.66 -3.32 -30.80
N PHE A 125 -15.48 -3.85 -31.14
CA PHE A 125 -14.29 -3.05 -31.45
C PHE A 125 -14.07 -2.95 -32.96
N PHE A 126 -14.23 -4.07 -33.67
CA PHE A 126 -14.05 -4.17 -35.11
C PHE A 126 -15.25 -4.88 -35.75
N PRO A 127 -16.36 -4.18 -36.02
CA PRO A 127 -17.60 -4.81 -36.51
C PRO A 127 -17.43 -5.65 -37.79
N GLU A 128 -16.49 -5.25 -38.65
CA GLU A 128 -16.22 -5.87 -39.95
C GLU A 128 -15.12 -6.95 -39.88
N TRP A 129 -14.70 -7.40 -38.68
CA TRP A 129 -13.59 -8.36 -38.53
C TRP A 129 -13.78 -9.65 -39.34
N GLY A 130 -15.02 -10.04 -39.61
CA GLY A 130 -15.36 -11.22 -40.42
C GLY A 130 -14.84 -11.12 -41.86
N ASP A 131 -14.85 -9.92 -42.45
CA ASP A 131 -14.34 -9.66 -43.80
C ASP A 131 -12.80 -9.72 -43.85
N TYR A 132 -12.14 -9.52 -42.72
CA TYR A 132 -10.69 -9.55 -42.56
C TYR A 132 -10.19 -10.82 -41.86
N LEU A 133 -11.04 -11.85 -41.72
CA LEU A 133 -10.68 -13.07 -40.99
C LEU A 133 -9.45 -13.77 -41.57
N LYS A 134 -9.27 -13.72 -42.90
CA LYS A 134 -8.09 -14.29 -43.56
C LYS A 134 -6.82 -13.50 -43.31
N ASP A 135 -6.91 -12.18 -43.25
CA ASP A 135 -5.83 -11.27 -42.86
C ASP A 135 -5.40 -11.53 -41.41
N ILE A 136 -6.36 -11.70 -40.49
CA ILE A 136 -6.09 -12.01 -39.08
C ILE A 136 -5.48 -13.41 -38.94
N GLU A 137 -6.03 -14.42 -39.62
CA GLU A 137 -5.53 -15.81 -39.59
C GLU A 137 -4.07 -15.89 -40.03
N VAL A 138 -3.71 -15.23 -41.14
CA VAL A 138 -2.34 -15.26 -41.65
C VAL A 138 -1.36 -14.57 -40.69
N ILE A 139 -1.76 -13.45 -40.09
CA ILE A 139 -0.92 -12.74 -39.11
C ILE A 139 -0.74 -13.61 -37.85
N VAL A 140 -1.80 -14.23 -37.34
CA VAL A 140 -1.76 -15.14 -36.18
C VAL A 140 -0.87 -16.35 -36.47
N ARG A 141 -0.88 -16.90 -37.70
CA ARG A 141 0.01 -18.02 -38.06
C ARG A 141 1.48 -17.63 -38.08
N ALA A 142 1.80 -16.47 -38.65
CA ALA A 142 3.18 -15.98 -38.77
C ALA A 142 3.68 -15.17 -37.56
N HIS A 143 2.94 -15.12 -36.45
CA HIS A 143 3.34 -14.33 -35.28
C HIS A 143 4.69 -14.75 -34.69
N SER A 144 5.03 -16.05 -34.76
CA SER A 144 6.31 -16.57 -34.26
C SER A 144 7.30 -16.73 -35.39
N ARG A 145 8.56 -16.31 -35.18
CA ARG A 145 9.66 -16.42 -36.16
C ARG A 145 9.94 -17.83 -36.69
N TYR A 146 9.43 -18.85 -36.01
CA TYR A 146 9.61 -20.24 -36.40
C TYR A 146 8.52 -20.75 -37.36
N HIS A 147 7.45 -19.97 -37.59
CA HIS A 147 6.26 -20.41 -38.33
C HIS A 147 5.96 -19.47 -39.51
N ASN A 148 7.00 -18.90 -40.13
CA ASN A 148 6.90 -17.80 -41.10
C ASN A 148 6.53 -18.21 -42.54
N VAL A 149 6.45 -19.51 -42.86
CA VAL A 149 6.25 -19.97 -44.23
C VAL A 149 5.23 -21.11 -44.24
N TYR A 150 4.18 -20.95 -45.05
CA TYR A 150 3.14 -21.95 -45.28
C TYR A 150 2.59 -21.83 -46.71
N ASP A 151 2.03 -22.92 -47.24
CA ASP A 151 1.74 -23.10 -48.67
C ASP A 151 0.98 -21.91 -49.29
N GLU A 152 0.00 -21.34 -48.57
CA GLU A 152 -0.81 -20.18 -48.99
C GLU A 152 0.00 -18.88 -49.21
N THR A 153 1.11 -18.71 -48.49
CA THR A 153 2.00 -17.54 -48.63
C THR A 153 3.02 -17.68 -49.75
N LEU A 154 3.28 -18.91 -50.20
CA LEU A 154 4.19 -19.22 -51.29
C LEU A 154 3.52 -19.14 -52.66
N ASP A 155 2.19 -19.32 -52.72
CA ASP A 155 1.41 -19.15 -53.93
C ASP A 155 1.16 -17.66 -54.21
N LEU A 156 1.79 -17.10 -55.24
CA LEU A 156 1.65 -15.68 -55.61
C LEU A 156 0.23 -15.32 -56.07
N ASP A 157 -0.51 -16.29 -56.63
CA ASP A 157 -1.86 -16.07 -57.16
C ASP A 157 -2.95 -16.26 -56.09
N TYR A 158 -2.60 -16.83 -54.93
CA TYR A 158 -3.49 -17.00 -53.78
C TYR A 158 -3.61 -15.69 -52.98
N ALA A 159 -4.69 -14.94 -53.20
CA ALA A 159 -4.97 -13.67 -52.52
C ALA A 159 -6.42 -13.60 -51.96
N PRO A 160 -6.81 -14.46 -51.01
CA PRO A 160 -8.12 -14.38 -50.34
C PRO A 160 -8.16 -13.28 -49.25
N TYR A 161 -7.29 -12.28 -49.35
CA TYR A 161 -7.04 -11.27 -48.33
C TYR A 161 -7.80 -9.99 -48.65
N SER A 162 -8.31 -9.31 -47.63
CA SER A 162 -8.95 -8.01 -47.79
C SER A 162 -7.92 -6.88 -47.86
N LEU A 163 -6.76 -7.05 -47.22
CA LEU A 163 -5.61 -6.16 -47.35
C LEU A 163 -4.63 -6.67 -48.42
N ASP A 164 -3.76 -5.77 -48.89
CA ASP A 164 -2.73 -6.15 -49.84
C ASP A 164 -1.79 -7.21 -49.25
N LYS A 165 -1.59 -8.32 -49.99
CA LYS A 165 -0.80 -9.46 -49.52
C LYS A 165 0.63 -9.06 -49.15
N SER A 166 1.25 -8.15 -49.92
CA SER A 166 2.61 -7.70 -49.66
C SER A 166 2.67 -6.82 -48.40
N ARG A 167 1.65 -5.98 -48.17
CA ARG A 167 1.50 -5.19 -46.95
C ARG A 167 1.35 -6.09 -45.72
N ILE A 168 0.55 -7.16 -45.80
CA ILE A 168 0.40 -8.09 -44.67
C ILE A 168 1.73 -8.78 -44.35
N LEU A 169 2.36 -9.41 -45.34
CA LEU A 169 3.51 -10.29 -45.12
C LEU A 169 4.80 -9.53 -44.83
N ASN A 170 5.02 -8.38 -45.48
CA ASN A 170 6.27 -7.62 -45.35
C ASN A 170 6.18 -6.48 -44.34
N TYR A 171 4.98 -6.11 -43.88
CA TYR A 171 4.77 -5.00 -42.94
C TYR A 171 4.09 -5.47 -41.65
N LEU A 172 2.85 -5.95 -41.71
CA LEU A 172 2.04 -6.27 -40.52
C LEU A 172 2.58 -7.48 -39.73
N VAL A 173 3.03 -8.54 -40.41
CA VAL A 173 3.61 -9.72 -39.78
C VAL A 173 4.91 -9.39 -39.01
N PRO A 174 5.90 -8.68 -39.59
CA PRO A 174 7.08 -8.23 -38.85
C PRO A 174 6.77 -7.38 -37.60
N ILE A 175 5.71 -6.56 -37.63
CA ILE A 175 5.26 -5.78 -36.45
C ILE A 175 4.88 -6.73 -35.31
N ILE A 176 4.00 -7.70 -35.57
CA ILE A 176 3.56 -8.68 -34.56
C ILE A 176 4.75 -9.49 -34.02
N GLN A 177 5.66 -9.93 -34.91
CA GLN A 177 6.87 -10.65 -34.52
C GLN A 177 7.79 -9.83 -33.62
N ALA A 178 7.93 -8.53 -33.89
CA ALA A 178 8.69 -7.64 -33.04
C ALA A 178 8.04 -7.60 -31.64
N ILE A 179 6.75 -7.31 -31.58
CA ILE A 179 5.99 -7.13 -30.34
C ILE A 179 5.97 -8.39 -29.47
N ASP A 180 5.73 -9.58 -30.05
CA ASP A 180 5.75 -10.83 -29.27
C ASP A 180 7.12 -11.08 -28.63
N VAL A 181 8.19 -10.76 -29.35
CA VAL A 181 9.56 -11.01 -28.88
C VAL A 181 10.02 -10.02 -27.82
N ILE A 182 9.59 -8.74 -27.87
CA ILE A 182 10.10 -7.74 -26.92
C ILE A 182 9.65 -8.03 -25.49
N ASP A 183 8.49 -8.64 -25.31
CA ASP A 183 7.96 -9.05 -24.00
C ASP A 183 8.88 -10.03 -23.25
N LEU A 184 9.77 -10.72 -23.97
CA LEU A 184 10.80 -11.57 -23.38
C LEU A 184 11.95 -10.78 -22.72
N SER A 185 12.04 -9.47 -22.94
CA SER A 185 13.10 -8.60 -22.40
C SER A 185 12.82 -8.24 -20.95
N LYS A 186 13.42 -8.99 -20.01
CA LYS A 186 13.10 -8.89 -18.57
C LYS A 186 13.96 -7.91 -17.77
N THR A 187 15.02 -7.38 -18.37
CA THR A 187 15.91 -6.41 -17.72
C THR A 187 16.31 -5.28 -18.65
N LEU A 188 16.67 -4.14 -18.09
CA LEU A 188 17.10 -2.96 -18.83
C LEU A 188 18.29 -3.27 -19.76
N GLU A 189 19.30 -3.95 -19.24
CA GLU A 189 20.58 -4.21 -19.93
C GLU A 189 20.53 -5.39 -20.91
N GLU A 190 19.45 -6.18 -20.93
CA GLU A 190 19.34 -7.33 -21.84
C GLU A 190 19.37 -6.89 -23.31
N ARG A 191 20.45 -7.21 -24.02
CA ARG A 191 20.66 -6.80 -25.42
C ARG A 191 20.10 -7.79 -26.43
N ALA A 192 20.07 -9.09 -26.11
CA ALA A 192 19.72 -10.14 -27.06
C ALA A 192 18.26 -10.00 -27.56
N LYS A 193 17.30 -9.92 -26.63
CA LYS A 193 15.86 -9.81 -26.95
C LYS A 193 15.49 -8.47 -27.57
N LYS A 194 16.09 -7.38 -27.09
CA LYS A 194 15.98 -6.06 -27.74
C LYS A 194 16.53 -6.07 -29.17
N GLY A 195 17.63 -6.79 -29.41
CA GLY A 195 18.17 -6.99 -30.75
C GLY A 195 17.26 -7.84 -31.64
N ASP A 196 16.61 -8.86 -31.08
CA ASP A 196 15.60 -9.65 -31.81
C ASP A 196 14.42 -8.79 -32.26
N PHE A 197 13.90 -7.95 -31.36
CA PHE A 197 12.87 -6.95 -31.66
C PHE A 197 13.31 -6.02 -32.80
N LEU A 198 14.49 -5.41 -32.69
CA LEU A 198 15.01 -4.51 -33.73
C LEU A 198 15.23 -5.21 -35.08
N ARG A 199 15.59 -6.49 -35.08
CA ARG A 199 15.71 -7.29 -36.32
C ARG A 199 14.37 -7.51 -37.02
N ALA A 200 13.25 -7.50 -36.29
CA ALA A 200 11.91 -7.59 -36.87
C ALA A 200 11.36 -6.21 -37.24
N LEU A 201 11.65 -5.20 -36.42
CA LEU A 201 11.15 -3.83 -36.59
C LEU A 201 11.87 -3.06 -37.71
N ASN A 202 13.20 -3.07 -37.75
CA ASN A 202 13.97 -2.23 -38.69
C ASN A 202 13.71 -2.52 -40.18
N PRO A 203 13.46 -3.76 -40.64
CA PRO A 203 13.15 -4.03 -42.05
C PRO A 203 11.84 -3.40 -42.56
N ILE A 204 10.98 -2.92 -41.66
CA ILE A 204 9.69 -2.29 -41.97
C ILE A 204 9.90 -0.87 -42.52
N PHE A 205 11.02 -0.25 -42.16
CA PHE A 205 11.36 1.12 -42.52
C PHE A 205 12.40 1.13 -43.64
N ASP A 206 12.12 1.84 -44.73
CA ASP A 206 13.04 1.93 -45.87
C ASP A 206 14.23 2.86 -45.56
N ASP A 207 13.98 3.98 -44.89
CA ASP A 207 14.97 5.07 -44.71
C ASP A 207 15.56 5.17 -43.30
N VAL A 208 14.99 4.44 -42.32
CA VAL A 208 15.32 4.61 -40.89
C VAL A 208 15.64 3.27 -40.24
N GLN A 209 16.77 3.19 -39.56
CA GLN A 209 17.04 2.09 -38.63
C GLN A 209 16.96 2.59 -37.20
N TYR A 210 16.42 1.80 -36.29
CA TYR A 210 16.38 2.11 -34.88
C TYR A 210 17.40 1.30 -34.06
N ARG A 211 17.75 1.86 -32.91
CA ARG A 211 18.52 1.22 -31.83
C ARG A 211 17.91 1.58 -30.48
N PHE A 212 18.21 0.79 -29.46
CA PHE A 212 17.89 1.14 -28.07
C PHE A 212 19.01 1.95 -27.44
N VAL A 213 18.62 2.91 -26.60
CA VAL A 213 19.46 3.57 -25.59
C VAL A 213 18.71 3.58 -24.28
N TYR A 214 19.39 3.76 -23.15
CA TYR A 214 18.72 3.80 -21.85
C TYR A 214 19.33 4.81 -20.88
N HIS A 215 18.53 5.15 -19.87
CA HIS A 215 19.04 5.65 -18.59
C HIS A 215 18.74 4.65 -17.48
N LYS A 216 19.61 4.64 -16.47
CA LYS A 216 19.52 3.77 -15.30
C LYS A 216 19.74 4.59 -14.04
N VAL A 217 19.00 4.29 -12.98
CA VAL A 217 19.23 4.85 -11.65
C VAL A 217 19.84 3.75 -10.79
N SER A 218 21.01 4.00 -10.20
CA SER A 218 21.76 2.96 -9.48
C SER A 218 21.14 2.55 -8.14
N GLU A 219 20.17 3.30 -7.62
CA GLU A 219 19.48 2.97 -6.39
C GLU A 219 18.03 3.52 -6.37
N HIS A 220 17.15 2.82 -5.66
CA HIS A 220 15.75 3.21 -5.54
C HIS A 220 15.47 3.98 -4.24
N ARG A 221 14.71 5.08 -4.33
CA ARG A 221 14.35 6.02 -3.26
C ARG A 221 12.86 6.31 -3.25
N GLY A 222 12.03 5.30 -3.46
CA GLY A 222 10.56 5.43 -3.40
C GLY A 222 10.03 6.42 -4.44
N ILE A 223 9.14 7.32 -4.00
CA ILE A 223 8.49 8.35 -4.83
C ILE A 223 9.52 9.22 -5.57
N LEU A 224 10.62 9.57 -4.91
CA LEU A 224 11.67 10.41 -5.49
C LEU A 224 12.27 9.77 -6.76
N THR A 225 12.49 8.45 -6.75
CA THR A 225 13.01 7.75 -7.93
C THR A 225 12.01 7.74 -9.07
N ASN A 226 10.71 7.56 -8.80
CA ASN A 226 9.67 7.69 -9.81
C ASN A 226 9.64 9.09 -10.42
N LEU A 227 9.71 10.15 -9.60
CA LEU A 227 9.79 11.53 -10.09
C LEU A 227 11.02 11.76 -10.98
N ILE A 228 12.18 11.22 -10.59
CA ILE A 228 13.42 11.29 -11.39
C ILE A 228 13.23 10.58 -12.75
N HIS A 229 12.70 9.35 -12.78
CA HIS A 229 12.45 8.64 -14.04
C HIS A 229 11.48 9.40 -14.95
N ASN A 230 10.38 9.90 -14.39
CA ASN A 230 9.35 10.62 -15.14
C ASN A 230 9.90 11.89 -15.78
N GLU A 231 10.64 12.71 -15.02
CA GLU A 231 11.22 13.95 -15.54
C GLU A 231 12.35 13.70 -16.54
N ILE A 232 13.18 12.67 -16.34
CA ILE A 232 14.19 12.27 -17.33
C ILE A 232 13.52 11.82 -18.63
N ALA A 233 12.49 10.97 -18.55
CA ALA A 233 11.79 10.47 -19.73
C ALA A 233 11.13 11.61 -20.51
N ALA A 234 10.44 12.52 -19.82
CA ALA A 234 9.83 13.70 -20.44
C ALA A 234 10.87 14.61 -21.11
N TYR A 235 12.01 14.86 -20.46
CA TYR A 235 13.10 15.65 -21.03
C TYR A 235 13.70 15.01 -22.28
N LEU A 236 14.01 13.71 -22.22
CA LEU A 236 14.61 12.97 -23.33
C LEU A 236 13.65 12.83 -24.52
N GLU A 237 12.36 12.69 -24.29
CA GLU A 237 11.37 12.67 -25.34
C GLU A 237 11.21 14.06 -25.99
N ALA A 238 11.06 15.11 -25.19
CA ALA A 238 10.82 16.46 -25.72
C ALA A 238 12.06 17.06 -26.42
N GLU A 239 13.22 17.00 -25.78
CA GLU A 239 14.42 17.75 -26.19
C GLU A 239 15.38 16.90 -27.03
N LYS A 240 15.36 15.57 -26.86
CA LYS A 240 16.23 14.63 -27.59
C LYS A 240 15.44 13.72 -28.55
N HIS A 241 14.12 13.83 -28.62
CA HIS A 241 13.21 12.96 -29.41
C HIS A 241 13.53 11.47 -29.28
N LEU A 242 13.83 11.03 -28.05
CA LEU A 242 13.98 9.62 -27.71
C LEU A 242 12.61 9.08 -27.31
N LEU A 243 12.11 8.07 -28.01
CA LEU A 243 10.79 7.50 -27.73
C LEU A 243 10.88 6.52 -26.55
N PRO A 244 10.34 6.82 -25.36
CA PRO A 244 10.34 5.88 -24.26
C PRO A 244 9.43 4.70 -24.59
N LEU A 245 9.92 3.47 -24.42
CA LEU A 245 9.15 2.28 -24.79
C LEU A 245 9.02 1.27 -23.64
N LEU A 246 10.11 1.03 -22.90
CA LEU A 246 10.18 -0.03 -21.89
C LEU A 246 10.59 0.56 -20.54
N PHE A 247 9.71 0.51 -19.55
CA PHE A 247 9.92 1.03 -18.20
C PHE A 247 10.26 -0.12 -17.25
N TYR A 248 11.52 -0.24 -16.89
CA TYR A 248 12.04 -1.23 -15.94
C TYR A 248 12.16 -0.62 -14.53
N PRO A 249 12.14 -1.42 -13.45
CA PRO A 249 12.26 -0.91 -12.08
C PRO A 249 13.44 0.03 -11.82
N ASP A 250 14.54 -0.15 -12.55
CA ASP A 250 15.80 0.57 -12.41
C ASP A 250 16.09 1.57 -13.55
N GLY A 251 15.27 1.66 -14.60
CA GLY A 251 15.55 2.51 -15.75
C GLY A 251 14.52 2.46 -16.87
N VAL A 252 14.73 3.27 -17.90
CA VAL A 252 13.86 3.31 -19.09
C VAL A 252 14.69 3.09 -20.34
N ALA A 253 14.21 2.22 -21.22
CA ALA A 253 14.79 2.02 -22.55
C ALA A 253 13.99 2.81 -23.60
N TYR A 254 14.73 3.51 -24.45
CA TYR A 254 14.21 4.40 -25.48
C TYR A 254 14.59 3.90 -26.86
N LEU A 255 13.70 4.09 -27.82
CA LEU A 255 13.96 3.88 -29.23
C LEU A 255 14.48 5.17 -29.87
N VAL A 256 15.57 5.06 -30.64
CA VAL A 256 16.16 6.18 -31.37
C VAL A 256 16.71 5.74 -32.72
N GLU A 257 16.71 6.64 -33.69
CA GLU A 257 17.33 6.43 -34.99
C GLU A 257 18.84 6.16 -34.85
N ARG A 258 19.31 5.11 -35.54
CA ARG A 258 20.64 4.53 -35.40
C ARG A 258 21.75 5.51 -35.76
N HIS A 259 21.52 6.32 -36.78
CA HIS A 259 22.48 7.30 -37.28
C HIS A 259 22.48 8.61 -36.49
N ARG A 260 21.52 8.78 -35.57
CA ARG A 260 21.47 9.95 -34.72
C ARG A 260 22.51 9.84 -33.61
N ASP A 261 23.44 10.79 -33.61
CA ASP A 261 24.35 10.96 -32.49
C ASP A 261 23.58 11.61 -31.34
N VAL A 262 23.37 10.82 -30.29
CA VAL A 262 22.71 11.27 -29.07
C VAL A 262 23.81 11.35 -28.04
N GLN A 263 24.00 12.55 -27.50
CA GLN A 263 24.93 12.80 -26.40
C GLN A 263 24.20 13.62 -25.34
N ILE A 264 24.56 13.39 -24.08
CA ILE A 264 24.16 14.23 -22.96
C ILE A 264 25.42 14.71 -22.23
N THR A 265 25.53 16.01 -22.11
CA THR A 265 26.66 16.69 -21.45
C THR A 265 26.42 16.81 -19.94
N ASP A 266 27.49 16.99 -19.16
CA ASP A 266 27.37 17.21 -17.71
C ASP A 266 26.55 18.47 -17.38
N ASP A 267 26.65 19.51 -18.20
CA ASP A 267 25.86 20.74 -18.04
C ASP A 267 24.35 20.49 -18.22
N GLU A 268 23.98 19.65 -19.19
CA GLU A 268 22.59 19.24 -19.41
C GLU A 268 22.08 18.38 -18.25
N ILE A 269 22.91 17.47 -17.71
CA ILE A 269 22.55 16.68 -16.52
C ILE A 269 22.34 17.59 -15.31
N ALA A 270 23.20 18.60 -15.12
CA ALA A 270 23.06 19.58 -14.05
C ALA A 270 21.78 20.42 -14.23
N ALA A 271 21.46 20.83 -15.45
CA ALA A 271 20.21 21.52 -15.77
C ALA A 271 18.97 20.63 -15.51
N LEU A 272 19.04 19.35 -15.86
CA LEU A 272 17.99 18.36 -15.57
C LEU A 272 17.81 18.16 -14.06
N GLY A 273 18.92 18.10 -13.31
CA GLY A 273 18.90 18.09 -11.85
C GLY A 273 18.15 19.29 -11.28
N LYS A 274 18.38 20.50 -11.80
CA LYS A 274 17.64 21.72 -11.41
C LYS A 274 16.16 21.65 -11.78
N ARG A 275 15.80 21.08 -12.95
CA ARG A 275 14.39 20.86 -13.32
C ARG A 275 13.69 19.91 -12.34
N ILE A 276 14.35 18.82 -11.94
CA ILE A 276 13.83 17.88 -10.94
C ILE A 276 13.64 18.55 -9.58
N VAL A 277 14.60 19.39 -9.16
CA VAL A 277 14.46 20.21 -7.94
C VAL A 277 13.22 21.10 -8.01
N ALA A 278 13.07 21.87 -9.08
CA ALA A 278 11.90 22.75 -9.26
C ALA A 278 10.58 21.96 -9.27
N LYS A 279 10.57 20.75 -9.85
CA LYS A 279 9.40 19.87 -9.83
C LYS A 279 9.06 19.42 -8.40
N VAL A 280 10.05 18.94 -7.64
CA VAL A 280 9.87 18.54 -6.24
C VAL A 280 9.40 19.73 -5.39
N GLU A 281 10.00 20.91 -5.57
CA GLU A 281 9.59 22.15 -4.91
C GLU A 281 8.14 22.49 -5.23
N SER A 282 7.73 22.47 -6.51
CA SER A 282 6.34 22.77 -6.89
C SER A 282 5.34 21.87 -6.16
N ARG A 283 5.59 20.56 -6.13
CA ARG A 283 4.71 19.55 -5.50
C ARG A 283 4.71 19.62 -3.97
N THR A 284 5.82 20.05 -3.36
CA THR A 284 5.92 20.21 -1.90
C THR A 284 5.37 21.56 -1.44
N SER A 285 5.45 22.59 -2.29
CA SER A 285 5.02 23.97 -2.02
C SER A 285 3.51 24.12 -1.90
N ASP A 286 2.70 23.21 -2.44
CA ASP A 286 1.23 23.30 -2.38
C ASP A 286 0.65 22.84 -1.03
N GLU A 287 1.42 22.11 -0.25
CA GLU A 287 0.99 21.48 1.01
C GLU A 287 1.68 22.07 2.25
N PHE A 288 2.46 23.15 2.07
CA PHE A 288 3.20 23.82 3.14
C PHE A 288 2.33 24.27 4.32
N ARG A 289 1.03 24.47 4.08
CA ARG A 289 0.01 24.78 5.10
C ARG A 289 0.06 23.85 6.30
N LYS A 290 0.42 22.57 6.11
CA LYS A 290 0.56 21.56 7.18
C LYS A 290 1.73 21.83 8.13
N PHE A 291 2.73 22.58 7.67
CA PHE A 291 3.88 22.99 8.46
C PHE A 291 3.60 24.25 9.29
N ILE A 292 2.44 24.89 9.10
CA ILE A 292 1.98 26.02 9.90
C ILE A 292 0.97 25.49 10.92
N GLN A 293 1.37 25.39 12.18
CA GLN A 293 0.56 24.77 13.23
C GLN A 293 0.11 25.77 14.28
N GLY A 294 -1.19 25.75 14.60
CA GLY A 294 -1.76 26.51 15.71
C GLY A 294 -1.62 25.75 17.03
N SER A 295 -1.10 26.42 18.07
CA SER A 295 -1.06 25.90 19.44
C SER A 295 -1.56 26.95 20.43
N SER A 296 -1.77 26.56 21.69
CA SER A 296 -2.06 27.51 22.78
C SER A 296 -0.93 28.54 23.00
N ALA A 297 0.30 28.19 22.60
CA ALA A 297 1.48 29.05 22.61
C ALA A 297 1.61 29.94 21.36
N GLY A 298 0.63 29.95 20.45
CA GLY A 298 0.67 30.73 19.20
C GLY A 298 0.76 29.87 17.95
N ILE A 299 0.72 30.53 16.79
CA ILE A 299 0.95 29.92 15.49
C ILE A 299 2.46 29.77 15.29
N LYS A 300 2.90 28.57 14.93
CA LYS A 300 4.31 28.26 14.66
C LYS A 300 4.48 27.94 13.19
N VAL A 301 5.41 28.65 12.55
CA VAL A 301 5.90 28.33 11.20
C VAL A 301 7.11 27.40 11.34
N ASP A 302 7.07 26.26 10.69
CA ASP A 302 8.21 25.33 10.65
C ASP A 302 9.35 25.89 9.79
N GLU A 303 10.60 25.50 10.08
CA GLU A 303 11.78 25.90 9.31
C GLU A 303 11.68 25.38 7.87
N LYS A 304 10.96 24.26 7.68
CA LYS A 304 10.63 23.72 6.36
C LYS A 304 9.96 24.73 5.43
N CYS A 305 9.14 25.66 5.94
CA CYS A 305 8.52 26.67 5.07
C CYS A 305 9.55 27.59 4.40
N LEU A 306 10.65 27.90 5.10
CA LEU A 306 11.76 28.70 4.57
C LEU A 306 12.63 27.82 3.65
N ALA A 307 12.89 26.57 4.05
CA ALA A 307 13.68 25.62 3.25
C ALA A 307 13.04 25.27 1.89
N LEU A 308 11.72 25.38 1.77
CA LEU A 308 10.97 25.22 0.52
C LEU A 308 11.08 26.43 -0.43
N GLY A 309 11.79 27.50 -0.06
CA GLY A 309 11.97 28.69 -0.90
C GLY A 309 10.69 29.50 -1.15
N LEU A 310 9.68 29.37 -0.26
CA LEU A 310 8.40 30.05 -0.43
C LEU A 310 8.53 31.57 -0.18
N PRO A 311 7.86 32.43 -0.98
CA PRO A 311 7.76 33.86 -0.67
C PRO A 311 7.13 34.08 0.71
N PHE A 312 7.65 35.04 1.47
CA PHE A 312 7.15 35.35 2.81
C PHE A 312 5.65 35.65 2.79
N GLU A 313 5.17 36.40 1.79
CA GLU A 313 3.76 36.71 1.57
C GLU A 313 2.88 35.45 1.50
N ARG A 314 3.32 34.41 0.78
CA ARG A 314 2.56 33.14 0.66
C ARG A 314 2.47 32.44 2.01
N ILE A 315 3.53 32.47 2.82
CA ILE A 315 3.53 31.94 4.19
C ILE A 315 2.56 32.73 5.07
N TRP A 316 2.61 34.06 4.97
CA TRP A 316 1.84 34.95 5.83
C TRP A 316 0.35 34.96 5.50
N ASN A 317 -0.03 34.76 4.24
CA ASN A 317 -1.43 34.60 3.81
C ASN A 317 -2.10 33.41 4.53
N GLU A 318 -1.38 32.33 4.77
CA GLU A 318 -1.90 31.18 5.53
C GLU A 318 -1.96 31.41 7.02
N VAL A 319 -1.03 32.19 7.56
CA VAL A 319 -1.09 32.66 8.94
C VAL A 319 -2.35 33.52 9.14
N GLN A 320 -2.62 34.44 8.21
CA GLN A 320 -3.83 35.27 8.22
C GLN A 320 -5.11 34.42 8.16
N GLY A 321 -5.15 33.42 7.28
CA GLY A 321 -6.27 32.47 7.21
C GLY A 321 -6.53 31.77 8.56
N LYS A 322 -5.47 31.25 9.21
CA LYS A 322 -5.58 30.60 10.53
C LYS A 322 -5.97 31.54 11.66
N ILE A 323 -5.52 32.80 11.64
CA ILE A 323 -5.97 33.81 12.59
C ILE A 323 -7.47 34.08 12.38
N SER A 324 -7.91 34.13 11.12
CA SER A 324 -9.30 34.42 10.76
C SER A 324 -10.28 33.31 11.13
N GLU A 325 -9.85 32.04 11.07
CA GLU A 325 -10.63 30.87 11.49
C GLU A 325 -10.80 30.77 13.02
N ARG A 326 -9.93 31.41 13.80
CA ARG A 326 -10.01 31.37 15.26
C ARG A 326 -11.12 32.29 15.77
N LYS A 327 -12.00 31.73 16.61
CA LYS A 327 -12.99 32.50 17.37
C LYS A 327 -12.40 32.84 18.74
N TYR A 328 -12.11 34.12 18.98
CA TYR A 328 -11.56 34.58 20.25
C TYR A 328 -12.66 34.95 21.25
N VAL A 329 -13.70 35.67 20.81
CA VAL A 329 -14.80 36.19 21.66
C VAL A 329 -15.91 35.16 21.93
N ALA A 330 -15.56 33.90 22.22
CA ALA A 330 -16.47 33.06 23.00
C ALA A 330 -16.22 33.42 24.47
N ASN A 331 -17.08 34.28 25.06
CA ASN A 331 -16.85 35.00 26.33
C ASN A 331 -16.06 34.23 27.43
N ALA A 332 -16.24 32.92 27.59
CA ALA A 332 -15.48 32.10 28.54
C ALA A 332 -13.95 32.00 28.29
N LYS A 333 -13.47 32.08 27.03
CA LYS A 333 -12.04 31.94 26.70
C LYS A 333 -11.23 33.21 26.96
N VAL A 334 -11.79 34.38 26.66
CA VAL A 334 -11.10 35.66 26.85
C VAL A 334 -10.96 35.95 28.34
N ASP A 335 -12.00 35.67 29.13
CA ASP A 335 -11.97 35.80 30.59
C ASP A 335 -10.91 34.88 31.22
N GLU A 336 -10.80 33.63 30.75
CA GLU A 336 -9.76 32.69 31.21
C GLU A 336 -8.35 33.17 30.85
N MET A 337 -8.16 33.68 29.62
CA MET A 337 -6.88 34.24 29.17
C MET A 337 -6.49 35.47 30.01
N ASN A 338 -7.44 36.36 30.29
CA ASN A 338 -7.23 37.55 31.09
C ASN A 338 -6.90 37.20 32.55
N ALA A 339 -7.61 36.23 33.14
CA ALA A 339 -7.31 35.72 34.49
C ALA A 339 -5.89 35.12 34.58
N LYS A 340 -5.46 34.37 33.56
CA LYS A 340 -4.10 33.82 33.47
C LYS A 340 -3.04 34.91 33.31
N CYS A 341 -3.31 35.94 32.51
CA CYS A 341 -2.44 37.09 32.33
C CYS A 341 -2.26 37.84 33.67
N ARG A 342 -3.37 38.14 34.36
CA ARG A 342 -3.37 38.75 35.70
C ARG A 342 -2.57 37.93 36.72
N ALA A 343 -2.82 36.62 36.82
CA ALA A 343 -2.09 35.75 37.73
C ALA A 343 -0.58 35.69 37.43
N ARG A 344 -0.16 35.81 36.16
CA ARG A 344 1.25 35.92 35.79
C ARG A 344 1.84 37.25 36.21
N LEU A 345 1.12 38.35 35.99
CA LEU A 345 1.55 39.69 36.38
C LEU A 345 1.63 39.85 37.91
N GLU A 346 0.69 39.27 38.66
CA GLU A 346 0.72 39.20 40.13
C GLU A 346 1.94 38.43 40.65
N LYS A 347 2.34 37.34 39.98
CA LYS A 347 3.60 36.64 40.32
C LYS A 347 4.84 37.50 40.08
N VAL A 348 4.83 38.33 39.03
CA VAL A 348 5.91 39.30 38.79
C VAL A 348 5.95 40.34 39.92
N ARG A 349 4.78 40.83 40.33
CA ARG A 349 4.62 41.73 41.49
C ARG A 349 5.16 41.10 42.78
N GLU A 350 4.80 39.85 43.09
CA GLU A 350 5.27 39.13 44.27
C GLU A 350 6.78 38.88 44.26
N LYS A 351 7.34 38.49 43.11
CA LYS A 351 8.79 38.27 42.98
C LYS A 351 9.59 39.56 43.18
N ARG A 352 9.06 40.70 42.72
CA ARG A 352 9.71 42.02 42.86
C ARG A 352 9.50 42.63 44.26
N ARG A 353 8.47 42.22 45.01
CA ARG A 353 8.25 42.60 46.42
C ARG A 353 9.10 41.82 47.43
N LYS A 354 9.64 40.65 47.06
CA LYS A 354 10.56 39.90 47.93
C LYS A 354 11.91 40.63 47.97
N PRO A 355 12.44 41.01 49.16
CA PRO A 355 13.84 41.44 49.26
C PRO A 355 14.76 40.31 48.77
N PRO A 356 15.94 40.59 48.19
CA PRO A 356 16.84 39.56 47.73
C PRO A 356 17.35 38.75 48.93
N GLN A 357 16.67 37.65 49.26
CA GLN A 357 17.19 36.66 50.20
C GLN A 357 17.96 35.61 49.40
N TYR A 358 19.28 35.63 49.63
CA TYR A 358 20.27 34.63 49.23
C TYR A 358 20.66 34.57 47.74
N ALA A 359 21.47 35.54 47.33
CA ALA A 359 22.64 35.31 46.48
C ALA A 359 23.94 35.73 47.19
N ALA A 360 24.01 35.50 48.51
CA ALA A 360 25.21 35.65 49.33
C ALA A 360 25.46 34.35 50.10
N ALA A 361 25.88 33.33 49.36
CA ALA A 361 26.57 32.17 49.90
C ALA A 361 27.54 31.67 48.82
N LEU A 362 28.52 32.52 48.49
CA LEU A 362 29.88 32.16 48.07
C LEU A 362 30.65 33.48 47.89
N ASN A 363 31.66 33.66 48.74
CA ASN A 363 32.68 34.72 48.75
C ASN A 363 32.31 36.06 49.39
N PHE A 364 32.36 36.10 50.73
CA PHE A 364 32.69 37.31 51.48
C PHE A 364 33.92 37.03 52.35
N GLU A 365 35.10 37.18 51.75
CA GLU A 365 36.29 37.67 52.43
C GLU A 365 36.90 38.73 51.51
N ASN A 366 36.51 40.00 51.72
CA ASN A 366 37.46 41.09 51.92
C ASN A 366 36.81 42.47 51.77
N GLN A 367 37.23 43.34 52.69
CA GLN A 367 37.18 44.79 52.68
C GLN A 367 35.85 45.46 53.08
N GLY A 368 35.97 46.21 54.18
CA GLY A 368 34.90 46.94 54.83
C GLY A 368 34.33 48.06 53.96
N GLY A 369 33.02 48.22 54.08
CA GLY A 369 32.27 49.36 53.58
C GLY A 369 30.98 49.46 54.38
N GLN A 370 30.70 50.66 54.91
CA GLN A 370 29.49 51.00 55.66
C GLN A 370 28.21 50.59 54.92
N LEU A 371 27.26 50.00 55.64
CA LEU A 371 25.88 49.86 55.19
C LEU A 371 25.23 51.24 55.03
N SER A 372 24.92 51.62 53.80
CA SER A 372 23.94 52.67 53.51
C SER A 372 22.54 52.05 53.58
N LEU A 373 21.77 52.44 54.59
CA LEU A 373 20.32 52.27 54.60
C LEU A 373 19.68 53.17 53.52
N PHE A 374 18.58 52.68 52.95
CA PHE A 374 17.61 53.37 52.07
C PHE A 374 17.99 53.59 50.59
N ASN A 375 17.35 52.80 49.72
CA ASN A 375 16.55 53.33 48.60
C ASN A 375 15.52 52.25 48.21
N LEU A 376 14.27 52.45 48.62
CA LEU A 376 13.13 51.53 48.44
C LEU A 376 12.14 52.01 47.36
N ASP A 377 12.53 53.00 46.57
CA ASP A 377 11.72 53.49 45.45
C ASP A 377 12.41 53.13 44.12
N ALA A 378 12.23 51.87 43.70
CA ALA A 378 12.51 51.50 42.32
C ALA A 378 11.33 51.94 41.44
N PRO A 379 11.52 52.79 40.41
CA PRO A 379 10.45 53.31 39.55
C PRO A 379 9.65 52.22 38.81
N GLU A 380 10.15 50.98 38.75
CA GLU A 380 9.44 49.85 38.11
C GLU A 380 8.38 49.17 38.99
N SER A 381 8.42 49.35 40.32
CA SER A 381 7.39 48.79 41.23
C SER A 381 6.05 49.51 41.07
N SER A 382 6.06 50.82 40.80
CA SER A 382 4.85 51.62 40.56
C SER A 382 4.17 51.29 39.23
N LEU A 383 4.94 50.88 38.22
CA LEU A 383 4.43 50.48 36.89
C LEU A 383 3.55 49.22 36.96
N VAL A 384 3.97 48.19 37.69
CA VAL A 384 3.18 46.95 37.86
C VAL A 384 1.89 47.22 38.65
N ASP A 385 1.99 48.01 39.72
CA ASP A 385 0.84 48.41 40.54
C ASP A 385 -0.14 49.29 39.74
N GLY A 386 0.36 50.19 38.88
CA GLY A 386 -0.44 51.00 37.97
C GLY A 386 -1.24 50.16 36.96
N VAL A 387 -0.57 49.25 36.25
CA VAL A 387 -1.20 48.38 35.23
C VAL A 387 -2.29 47.48 35.82
N LEU A 388 -2.09 46.94 37.03
CA LEU A 388 -3.09 46.10 37.70
C LEU A 388 -4.31 46.90 38.20
N SER A 389 -4.14 48.20 38.47
CA SER A 389 -5.18 49.09 38.98
C SER A 389 -5.99 49.82 37.90
N GLU A 390 -5.41 50.02 36.71
CA GLU A 390 -6.03 50.83 35.64
C GLU A 390 -7.15 50.11 34.87
N ASN A 391 -7.13 48.76 34.77
CA ASN A 391 -8.03 48.05 33.87
C ASN A 391 -8.59 46.75 34.48
N ASP A 392 -9.93 46.63 34.46
CA ASP A 392 -10.66 45.40 34.83
C ASP A 392 -10.39 44.23 33.86
N HIS A 393 -10.03 44.55 32.62
CA HIS A 393 -9.60 43.58 31.60
C HIS A 393 -8.24 44.02 31.04
N LEU A 394 -7.17 43.27 31.32
CA LEU A 394 -5.83 43.59 30.81
C LEU A 394 -5.72 43.30 29.31
N LEU A 395 -6.33 42.20 28.87
CA LEU A 395 -6.47 41.87 27.45
C LEU A 395 -7.70 42.61 26.87
N PRO A 396 -7.75 42.92 25.57
CA PRO A 396 -8.92 43.56 24.97
C PRO A 396 -10.08 42.55 24.83
N PRO A 397 -11.34 42.94 25.13
CA PRO A 397 -12.52 42.10 24.86
C PRO A 397 -12.98 42.14 23.39
N ASP A 398 -12.26 42.87 22.54
CA ASP A 398 -12.55 43.06 21.11
C ASP A 398 -11.83 42.03 20.23
N ASP A 399 -12.56 41.39 19.31
CA ASP A 399 -12.03 40.34 18.43
C ASP A 399 -10.95 40.89 17.47
N GLY A 400 -11.10 42.14 17.01
CA GLY A 400 -10.14 42.81 16.13
C GLY A 400 -8.81 43.05 16.81
N ALA A 401 -8.84 43.56 18.04
CA ALA A 401 -7.64 43.77 18.85
C ALA A 401 -6.93 42.44 19.22
N LEU A 402 -7.69 41.37 19.47
CA LEU A 402 -7.12 40.04 19.74
C LEU A 402 -6.50 39.39 18.49
N ARG A 403 -7.11 39.57 17.31
CA ARG A 403 -6.53 39.11 16.03
C ARG A 403 -5.23 39.83 15.72
N LEU A 404 -5.19 41.16 15.91
CA LEU A 404 -4.01 41.97 15.71
C LEU A 404 -2.89 41.58 16.69
N GLY A 405 -3.28 41.28 17.94
CA GLY A 405 -2.36 40.72 18.94
C GLY A 405 -1.79 39.34 18.55
N GLU A 406 -2.60 38.45 17.98
CA GLU A 406 -2.10 37.16 17.49
C GLU A 406 -1.16 37.32 16.30
N LEU A 407 -1.42 38.27 15.40
CA LEU A 407 -0.56 38.58 14.26
C LEU A 407 0.84 39.00 14.74
N VAL A 408 0.91 39.99 15.63
CA VAL A 408 2.18 40.48 16.23
C VAL A 408 2.90 39.36 16.98
N ARG A 409 2.16 38.59 17.79
CA ARG A 409 2.70 37.45 18.54
C ARG A 409 3.28 36.39 17.61
N THR A 410 2.60 36.08 16.52
CA THR A 410 3.05 35.09 15.52
C THR A 410 4.30 35.58 14.80
N TYR A 411 4.40 36.87 14.48
CA TYR A 411 5.60 37.44 13.88
C TYR A 411 6.81 37.38 14.80
N TYR A 412 6.64 37.72 16.09
CA TYR A 412 7.69 37.54 17.08
C TYR A 412 8.15 36.08 17.18
N ILE A 413 7.23 35.11 17.20
CA ILE A 413 7.56 33.67 17.23
C ILE A 413 8.38 33.29 16.00
N PHE A 414 8.02 33.81 14.82
CA PHE A 414 8.74 33.59 13.57
C PHE A 414 10.18 34.14 13.63
N LEU A 415 10.34 35.42 14.00
CA LEU A 415 11.65 36.07 14.11
C LEU A 415 12.54 35.39 15.14
N ASN A 416 12.03 35.15 16.34
CA ASN A 416 12.80 34.53 17.42
C ASN A 416 13.19 33.07 17.12
N LYS A 417 12.47 32.39 16.22
CA LYS A 417 12.80 31.02 15.83
C LYS A 417 13.80 30.97 14.69
N HIS A 418 13.63 31.79 13.65
CA HIS A 418 14.37 31.67 12.40
C HIS A 418 15.48 32.71 12.24
N PHE A 419 15.33 33.88 12.86
CA PHE A 419 16.20 35.03 12.68
C PHE A 419 16.95 35.44 13.95
N ALA A 420 16.94 34.61 15.01
CA ALA A 420 17.65 34.91 16.27
C ALA A 420 19.19 35.02 16.13
N HIS A 421 19.75 34.58 15.00
CA HIS A 421 21.16 34.72 14.67
C HIS A 421 21.50 36.07 14.00
N ILE A 422 20.50 36.73 13.40
CA ILE A 422 20.61 38.05 12.76
C ILE A 422 20.11 39.14 13.72
N LEU A 423 19.01 38.88 14.42
CA LEU A 423 18.37 39.81 15.33
C LEU A 423 18.78 39.53 16.78
N THR A 424 19.42 40.52 17.43
CA THR A 424 19.81 40.42 18.85
C THR A 424 18.61 40.39 19.81
N ASP A 425 17.52 41.08 19.46
CA ASP A 425 16.25 41.04 20.20
C ASP A 425 15.06 41.19 19.24
N ALA A 426 14.29 40.11 19.10
CA ALA A 426 13.13 40.06 18.23
C ALA A 426 12.00 40.99 18.68
N TRP A 427 11.82 41.26 19.97
CA TRP A 427 10.79 42.20 20.43
C TRP A 427 11.17 43.63 20.12
N LYS A 428 12.44 44.00 20.30
CA LYS A 428 12.95 45.32 19.93
C LYS A 428 12.74 45.60 18.44
N HIS A 429 13.05 44.63 17.59
CA HIS A 429 12.81 44.71 16.15
C HIS A 429 11.32 44.93 15.83
N VAL A 430 10.42 44.17 16.47
CA VAL A 430 8.97 44.34 16.32
C VAL A 430 8.49 45.72 16.78
N TYR A 431 9.05 46.28 17.86
CA TYR A 431 8.69 47.62 18.32
C TYR A 431 9.07 48.70 17.33
N ASP A 432 10.27 48.59 16.75
CA ASP A 432 10.79 49.53 15.78
C ASP A 432 10.00 49.44 14.46
N LEU A 433 9.66 48.22 13.99
CA LEU A 433 8.82 48.00 12.81
C LEU A 433 7.42 48.62 12.97
N LEU A 434 6.82 48.49 14.15
CA LEU A 434 5.46 48.99 14.42
C LEU A 434 5.43 50.49 14.76
N ALA A 435 6.60 51.15 14.80
CA ALA A 435 6.80 52.53 15.23
C ALA A 435 6.21 52.79 16.64
N LEU A 436 6.40 51.85 17.56
CA LEU A 436 6.00 52.05 18.96
C LEU A 436 6.95 53.03 19.67
N PRO A 437 6.43 53.93 20.53
CA PRO A 437 7.21 54.98 21.18
C PRO A 437 8.52 54.45 21.77
N SER A 438 9.60 55.14 21.46
CA SER A 438 10.93 54.89 22.02
C SER A 438 10.99 55.35 23.49
N GLU A 439 11.97 54.87 24.27
CA GLU A 439 12.19 55.34 25.65
C GLU A 439 12.39 56.87 25.74
N THR A 440 12.77 57.50 24.63
CA THR A 440 12.90 58.96 24.48
C THR A 440 11.56 59.70 24.27
N GLU A 441 10.51 59.03 23.80
CA GLU A 441 9.19 59.62 23.51
C GLU A 441 8.16 59.30 24.59
N ASP A 442 8.20 58.07 25.14
CA ASP A 442 7.46 57.66 26.32
C ASP A 442 8.33 56.67 27.11
N ALA A 443 8.93 57.17 28.20
CA ALA A 443 9.83 56.41 29.07
C ALA A 443 9.19 55.15 29.67
N ASN A 444 7.86 55.05 29.67
CA ASN A 444 7.13 53.94 30.29
C ASN A 444 6.54 52.95 29.27
N CYS A 445 6.53 53.26 27.97
CA CYS A 445 5.84 52.45 26.96
C CYS A 445 6.48 51.06 26.77
N ARG A 446 7.77 51.00 26.41
CA ARG A 446 8.49 49.73 26.20
C ARG A 446 8.70 48.95 27.50
N PRO A 447 9.10 49.57 28.63
CA PRO A 447 9.19 48.88 29.93
C PRO A 447 7.84 48.27 30.39
N ARG A 448 6.70 48.87 30.04
CA ARG A 448 5.38 48.29 30.32
C ARG A 448 5.15 46.96 29.61
N TYR A 449 5.54 46.83 28.35
CA TYR A 449 5.42 45.56 27.62
C TYR A 449 6.33 44.48 28.18
N GLU A 450 7.47 44.85 28.75
CA GLU A 450 8.42 43.91 29.33
C GLU A 450 7.88 43.15 30.55
N LEU A 451 6.91 43.74 31.26
CA LEU A 451 6.21 43.12 32.39
C LEU A 451 5.40 41.89 31.98
N PHE A 452 4.94 41.84 30.73
CA PHE A 452 4.10 40.77 30.21
C PHE A 452 4.93 39.63 29.63
N ASP A 453 4.39 38.41 29.74
CA ASP A 453 5.04 37.22 29.22
C ASP A 453 5.27 37.34 27.71
N LYS A 454 6.54 37.13 27.31
CA LYS A 454 7.03 37.28 25.94
C LYS A 454 6.31 36.42 24.90
N LEU A 455 5.69 35.31 25.30
CA LEU A 455 5.05 34.36 24.36
C LEU A 455 3.52 34.36 24.49
N TYR A 456 2.99 34.62 25.68
CA TYR A 456 1.55 34.47 25.94
C TYR A 456 0.76 35.76 25.97
N ASP A 457 1.35 36.86 26.47
CA ASP A 457 0.57 38.05 26.84
C ASP A 457 0.97 39.29 26.02
N ARG A 458 2.27 39.50 25.84
CA ARG A 458 2.84 40.74 25.29
C ARG A 458 2.26 41.15 23.93
N GLY A 459 2.15 40.20 22.99
CA GLY A 459 1.58 40.47 21.67
C GLY A 459 0.13 40.99 21.73
N TYR A 460 -0.69 40.48 22.65
CA TYR A 460 -2.08 40.92 22.78
C TYR A 460 -2.23 42.32 23.42
N ILE A 461 -1.31 42.69 24.33
CA ILE A 461 -1.29 44.04 24.90
C ILE A 461 -0.88 45.05 23.83
N ILE A 462 0.12 44.73 23.01
CA ILE A 462 0.49 45.55 21.85
C ILE A 462 -0.67 45.65 20.86
N GLY A 463 -1.35 44.53 20.59
CA GLY A 463 -2.52 44.50 19.71
C GLY A 463 -3.65 45.43 20.17
N ARG A 464 -3.92 45.46 21.49
CA ARG A 464 -4.85 46.43 22.10
C ARG A 464 -4.43 47.87 21.88
N ASP A 465 -3.17 48.18 22.15
CA ASP A 465 -2.69 49.57 22.07
C ASP A 465 -2.68 50.08 20.63
N LEU A 466 -2.28 49.23 19.67
CA LEU A 466 -2.35 49.52 18.23
C LEU A 466 -3.79 49.76 17.78
N TYR A 467 -4.72 48.88 18.19
CA TYR A 467 -6.14 49.03 17.87
C TYR A 467 -6.71 50.34 18.44
N ASN A 468 -6.39 50.68 19.70
CA ASN A 468 -6.80 51.93 20.34
C ASN A 468 -6.20 53.17 19.66
N SER A 469 -5.01 53.05 19.04
CA SER A 469 -4.39 54.11 18.25
C SER A 469 -4.96 54.25 16.83
N GLY A 470 -5.96 53.45 16.46
CA GLY A 470 -6.64 53.50 15.16
C GLY A 470 -5.95 52.71 14.05
N ARG A 471 -4.90 51.94 14.37
CA ARG A 471 -4.20 51.05 13.42
C ARG A 471 -5.05 49.82 13.17
N ASN A 472 -5.19 49.42 11.90
CA ASN A 472 -6.01 48.27 11.53
C ASN A 472 -5.15 47.03 11.19
N PHE A 473 -5.80 45.88 11.02
CA PHE A 473 -5.12 44.61 10.78
C PHE A 473 -4.33 44.61 9.46
N ASP A 474 -4.92 45.13 8.39
CA ASP A 474 -4.34 45.08 7.04
C ASP A 474 -3.07 45.93 6.95
N GLU A 475 -3.06 47.10 7.59
CA GLU A 475 -1.88 47.97 7.66
C GLU A 475 -0.69 47.28 8.36
N ILE A 476 -0.94 46.66 9.52
CA ILE A 476 0.10 45.93 10.25
C ILE A 476 0.54 44.68 9.49
N TYR A 477 -0.39 44.02 8.80
CA TYR A 477 -0.12 42.88 7.96
C TYR A 477 0.85 43.24 6.81
N GLU A 478 0.58 44.34 6.09
CA GLU A 478 1.44 44.81 5.00
C GLU A 478 2.85 45.16 5.49
N LEU A 479 2.99 45.84 6.63
CA LEU A 479 4.30 46.15 7.23
C LEU A 479 5.09 44.88 7.57
N ILE A 480 4.43 43.88 8.14
CA ILE A 480 5.05 42.60 8.46
C ILE A 480 5.44 41.84 7.18
N VAL A 481 4.60 41.87 6.15
CA VAL A 481 4.90 41.23 4.86
C VAL A 481 6.12 41.86 4.20
N GLN A 482 6.23 43.19 4.21
CA GLN A 482 7.40 43.90 3.67
C GLN A 482 8.68 43.55 4.43
N ASP A 483 8.67 43.67 5.77
CA ASP A 483 9.84 43.38 6.59
C ASP A 483 10.27 41.91 6.51
N GLY A 484 9.30 40.98 6.57
CA GLY A 484 9.56 39.55 6.42
C GLY A 484 10.12 39.18 5.04
N THR A 485 9.69 39.85 3.98
CA THR A 485 10.23 39.63 2.62
C THR A 485 11.68 40.08 2.54
N ILE A 486 12.01 41.27 3.05
CA ILE A 486 13.39 41.79 3.10
C ILE A 486 14.31 40.88 3.91
N LEU A 487 13.85 40.41 5.07
CA LEU A 487 14.62 39.50 5.92
C LEU A 487 14.88 38.16 5.22
N MET A 488 13.91 37.62 4.48
CA MET A 488 14.08 36.37 3.74
C MET A 488 14.99 36.51 2.51
N GLU A 489 14.92 37.61 1.77
CA GLU A 489 15.79 37.87 0.61
C GLU A 489 17.27 38.00 1.03
N ASN A 490 17.53 38.68 2.14
CA ASN A 490 18.88 38.85 2.68
C ASN A 490 19.46 37.57 3.30
N ALA A 491 18.62 36.58 3.64
CA ALA A 491 19.04 35.37 4.33
C ALA A 491 19.60 34.27 3.40
N GLN A 492 19.63 34.46 2.06
CA GLN A 492 20.07 33.47 1.06
C GLN A 492 19.89 32.01 1.53
N THR A 493 18.64 31.59 1.72
CA THR A 493 18.37 30.18 2.02
C THR A 493 18.64 29.37 0.75
N GLU A 494 19.81 28.71 0.68
CA GLU A 494 20.02 27.65 -0.33
C GLU A 494 18.89 26.63 -0.19
N SER A 495 18.26 26.29 -1.32
CA SER A 495 17.20 25.28 -1.34
C SER A 495 17.70 23.97 -0.71
N GLU A 496 16.93 23.39 0.22
CA GLU A 496 17.25 22.09 0.84
C GLU A 496 17.35 20.97 -0.23
N PHE A 497 16.76 21.21 -1.41
CA PHE A 497 16.77 20.29 -2.54
C PHE A 497 17.93 20.51 -3.52
N GLY A 498 18.75 21.56 -3.39
CA GLY A 498 19.83 21.86 -4.34
C GLY A 498 20.79 20.67 -4.57
N ILE A 499 21.00 19.86 -3.54
CA ILE A 499 21.82 18.65 -3.56
C ILE A 499 21.20 17.48 -4.37
N LEU A 500 19.92 17.56 -4.74
CA LEU A 500 19.30 16.58 -5.65
C LEU A 500 19.89 16.67 -7.05
N ALA A 501 20.38 17.84 -7.48
CA ALA A 501 21.07 17.96 -8.75
C ALA A 501 22.37 17.14 -8.75
N ASP A 502 23.15 17.24 -7.66
CA ASP A 502 24.34 16.41 -7.45
C ASP A 502 23.99 14.93 -7.31
N TYR A 503 22.86 14.61 -6.70
CA TYR A 503 22.35 13.24 -6.60
C TYR A 503 22.02 12.66 -7.97
N VAL A 504 21.27 13.39 -8.80
CA VAL A 504 20.94 12.98 -10.18
C VAL A 504 22.22 12.81 -10.98
N HIS A 505 23.17 13.74 -10.84
CA HIS A 505 24.49 13.61 -11.42
C HIS A 505 25.11 12.26 -10.98
N LYS A 506 25.31 12.00 -9.70
CA LYS A 506 26.04 10.80 -9.26
C LYS A 506 25.33 9.46 -9.49
N CYS A 507 24.01 9.43 -9.38
CA CYS A 507 23.25 8.18 -9.31
C CYS A 507 22.57 7.77 -10.63
N VAL A 508 22.43 8.69 -11.59
CA VAL A 508 21.83 8.41 -12.89
C VAL A 508 22.92 8.18 -13.94
N ASP A 509 22.88 7.02 -14.58
CA ASP A 509 23.72 6.67 -15.71
C ASP A 509 22.92 6.79 -17.01
N PHE A 510 23.50 7.43 -18.01
CA PHE A 510 22.99 7.43 -19.38
C PHE A 510 23.98 6.66 -20.24
N GLU A 511 23.51 5.73 -21.08
CA GLU A 511 24.38 4.97 -22.00
C GLU A 511 25.15 5.89 -22.98
N PHE A 512 24.65 7.10 -23.20
CA PHE A 512 25.16 8.12 -24.11
C PHE A 512 25.74 9.35 -23.40
N ALA A 513 26.22 9.18 -22.16
CA ALA A 513 27.02 10.20 -21.48
C ALA A 513 28.50 10.14 -21.89
N VAL A 514 29.14 11.30 -22.06
CA VAL A 514 30.56 11.40 -22.43
C VAL A 514 31.44 11.49 -21.18
N GLY A 515 32.52 10.70 -21.12
CA GLY A 515 33.66 10.97 -20.24
C GLY A 515 33.47 10.71 -18.74
N ARG A 516 32.61 9.76 -18.36
CA ARG A 516 32.22 9.54 -16.96
C ARG A 516 32.79 8.27 -16.35
N GLU A 517 33.72 8.41 -15.41
CA GLU A 517 34.15 7.32 -14.52
C GLU A 517 33.66 7.57 -13.08
N ARG A 518 32.89 6.63 -12.54
CA ARG A 518 32.50 6.65 -11.12
C ARG A 518 33.72 6.28 -10.27
N ASN A 519 34.25 7.23 -9.50
CA ASN A 519 35.40 6.98 -8.62
C ASN A 519 34.97 6.29 -7.31
N PHE A 520 34.71 4.98 -7.39
CA PHE A 520 34.33 4.15 -6.23
C PHE A 520 35.34 4.23 -5.09
N ALA A 521 36.64 4.30 -5.39
CA ALA A 521 37.70 4.39 -4.38
C ALA A 521 37.57 5.66 -3.53
N SER A 522 37.26 6.80 -4.13
CA SER A 522 37.01 8.06 -3.42
C SER A 522 35.76 7.98 -2.54
N HIS A 523 34.71 7.33 -3.05
CA HIS A 523 33.45 7.12 -2.31
C HIS A 523 33.66 6.23 -1.08
N LEU A 524 34.39 5.11 -1.24
CA LEU A 524 34.74 4.20 -0.15
C LEU A 524 35.68 4.87 0.87
N ALA A 525 36.68 5.64 0.42
CA ALA A 525 37.59 6.36 1.31
C ALA A 525 36.84 7.40 2.16
N ARG A 526 35.91 8.15 1.55
CA ARG A 526 35.05 9.11 2.27
C ARG A 526 34.09 8.41 3.23
N TYR A 527 33.52 7.26 2.84
CA TYR A 527 32.73 6.41 3.72
C TYR A 527 33.55 6.00 4.96
N VAL A 528 34.76 5.50 4.78
CA VAL A 528 35.65 5.12 5.90
C VAL A 528 36.03 6.32 6.76
N ALA A 529 36.31 7.49 6.17
CA ALA A 529 36.70 8.70 6.91
C ALA A 529 35.55 9.30 7.74
N ASN A 530 34.32 9.25 7.24
CA ASN A 530 33.12 9.83 7.91
C ASN A 530 32.40 8.82 8.82
N ASN A 531 33.13 7.85 9.36
CA ASN A 531 32.60 6.81 10.25
C ASN A 531 31.75 7.44 11.38
N HIS A 532 30.52 6.95 11.56
CA HIS A 532 29.52 7.44 12.51
C HIS A 532 28.82 8.79 12.19
N ALA A 533 29.10 9.42 11.04
CA ALA A 533 28.41 10.62 10.56
C ALA A 533 27.50 10.38 9.34
N GLN A 534 27.41 9.14 8.85
CA GLN A 534 26.67 8.76 7.64
C GLN A 534 25.16 8.68 7.87
N CYS A 535 24.41 8.66 6.75
CA CYS A 535 22.96 8.51 6.78
C CYS A 535 22.58 7.13 7.35
N CYS A 536 21.78 7.09 8.42
CA CYS A 536 21.35 5.83 9.02
C CYS A 536 20.37 5.02 8.16
N ASN A 537 19.79 5.64 7.11
CA ASN A 537 18.85 4.97 6.21
C ASN A 537 19.55 4.35 4.99
N CYS A 538 20.55 5.03 4.44
CA CYS A 538 21.15 4.61 3.17
C CYS A 538 22.68 4.58 3.14
N GLY A 539 23.35 5.02 4.20
CA GLY A 539 24.82 5.06 4.24
C GLY A 539 25.48 6.01 3.23
N SER A 540 24.71 6.90 2.56
CA SER A 540 25.23 7.80 1.53
C SER A 540 26.28 8.78 2.06
N GLU A 541 27.13 9.27 1.16
CA GLU A 541 28.16 10.26 1.45
C GLU A 541 27.64 11.70 1.65
N PHE A 542 26.37 11.97 1.34
CA PHE A 542 25.76 13.30 1.48
C PHE A 542 25.67 13.74 2.95
N ASP A 543 25.72 15.06 3.16
CA ASP A 543 25.65 15.67 4.47
C ASP A 543 24.39 15.26 5.23
N THR A 544 24.58 14.97 6.53
CA THR A 544 23.52 14.47 7.39
C THR A 544 23.15 15.45 8.49
N HIS A 545 21.86 15.54 8.75
CA HIS A 545 21.33 16.37 9.84
C HIS A 545 20.63 15.51 10.90
N ARG A 546 20.55 16.08 12.11
CA ARG A 546 19.91 15.46 13.27
C ARG A 546 18.39 15.52 13.14
N TRP A 547 17.74 14.36 13.06
CA TRP A 547 16.29 14.20 12.98
C TRP A 547 15.69 13.62 14.27
N ARG A 548 14.49 14.10 14.61
CA ARG A 548 13.68 13.70 15.78
C ARG A 548 12.29 13.24 15.35
N LYS A 549 11.48 12.73 16.29
CA LYS A 549 10.12 12.20 16.05
C LYS A 549 9.20 13.09 15.18
N PRO A 550 9.18 14.43 15.30
CA PRO A 550 8.34 15.27 14.44
C PRO A 550 8.75 15.30 12.97
N ASN A 551 10.01 14.94 12.66
CA ASN A 551 10.57 15.07 11.31
C ASN A 551 10.24 13.87 10.40
N VAL A 552 9.99 12.69 10.98
CA VAL A 552 9.69 11.44 10.25
C VAL A 552 8.19 11.20 10.08
N PRO A 553 7.78 10.44 9.05
CA PRO A 553 6.41 9.93 8.93
C PRO A 553 5.95 9.23 10.21
N PRO A 554 4.66 9.33 10.59
CA PRO A 554 4.14 8.81 11.86
C PRO A 554 4.45 7.33 12.13
N ASN A 555 4.58 6.55 11.07
CA ASN A 555 4.73 5.09 11.12
C ASN A 555 6.17 4.66 11.36
N ILE A 556 7.14 5.55 11.09
CA ILE A 556 8.55 5.25 11.31
C ILE A 556 8.86 5.49 12.78
N LYS A 557 8.93 4.42 13.56
CA LYS A 557 9.32 4.50 14.97
C LYS A 557 10.78 4.94 15.11
N VAL A 558 10.98 6.14 15.66
CA VAL A 558 12.33 6.72 15.90
C VAL A 558 13.15 5.92 16.92
N GLN A 559 12.51 5.01 17.65
CA GLN A 559 13.16 4.11 18.61
C GLN A 559 13.77 2.84 17.97
N GLN A 560 13.35 2.43 16.76
CA GLN A 560 13.73 1.11 16.19
C GLN A 560 15.00 1.08 15.30
N PHE A 561 15.67 2.21 15.07
CA PHE A 561 16.83 2.28 14.14
C PHE A 561 18.09 2.90 14.77
N SER A 562 18.44 2.52 16.00
CA SER A 562 19.81 2.69 16.48
C SER A 562 20.06 1.79 17.69
N ASN A 563 21.00 0.87 17.56
CA ASN A 563 21.55 0.06 18.66
C ASN A 563 22.55 0.85 19.54
N ARG A 564 22.46 2.18 19.61
CA ARG A 564 23.50 3.03 20.26
C ARG A 564 22.97 4.03 21.28
N LEU A 565 21.74 3.89 21.76
CA LEU A 565 21.33 4.53 23.01
C LEU A 565 21.85 3.69 24.17
N GLU A 566 22.52 4.32 25.13
CA GLU A 566 22.77 3.68 26.42
C GLU A 566 21.44 3.23 27.01
N GLY A 567 21.33 1.95 27.37
CA GLY A 567 20.13 1.40 27.97
C GLY A 567 19.72 2.22 29.19
N GLY A 568 18.47 2.71 29.23
CA GLY A 568 17.95 3.54 30.33
C GLY A 568 18.15 5.05 30.15
N SER A 569 18.74 5.54 29.05
CA SER A 569 18.83 6.98 28.77
C SER A 569 17.45 7.62 28.56
N SER A 570 17.18 8.74 29.24
CA SER A 570 15.99 9.58 29.07
C SER A 570 16.06 10.53 27.86
N ARG A 571 17.19 10.56 27.13
CA ARG A 571 17.36 11.39 25.93
C ARG A 571 16.50 10.86 24.78
N GLU A 572 15.82 11.77 24.09
CA GLU A 572 15.10 11.43 22.86
C GLU A 572 16.08 10.89 21.80
N PRO A 573 15.75 9.79 21.10
CA PRO A 573 16.56 9.26 20.01
C PRO A 573 16.71 10.30 18.89
N VAL A 574 17.96 10.64 18.56
CA VAL A 574 18.32 11.52 17.44
C VAL A 574 19.02 10.69 16.37
N ARG A 575 18.66 10.89 15.10
CA ARG A 575 19.26 10.17 13.96
C ARG A 575 19.92 11.11 12.96
N ARG A 576 20.91 10.61 12.23
CA ARG A 576 21.54 11.34 11.13
C ARG A 576 20.97 10.85 9.80
N VAL A 577 20.28 11.72 9.07
CA VAL A 577 19.66 11.38 7.77
C VAL A 577 20.17 12.37 6.73
N CYS A 578 20.54 11.87 5.54
CA CYS A 578 20.98 12.74 4.45
C CYS A 578 19.82 13.50 3.80
N SER A 579 20.12 14.66 3.21
CA SER A 579 19.18 15.47 2.41
C SER A 579 18.31 14.66 1.45
N VAL A 580 18.88 13.75 0.66
CA VAL A 580 18.12 12.94 -0.31
C VAL A 580 17.05 12.08 0.36
N CYS A 581 17.40 11.36 1.44
CA CYS A 581 16.41 10.58 2.18
C CYS A 581 15.38 11.47 2.89
N ARG A 582 15.79 12.67 3.35
CA ARG A 582 14.85 13.65 3.93
C ARG A 582 13.81 14.11 2.89
N THR A 583 14.24 14.38 1.66
CA THR A 583 13.36 14.69 0.53
C THR A 583 12.37 13.57 0.30
N GLN A 584 12.83 12.31 0.22
CA GLN A 584 11.93 11.17 0.02
C GLN A 584 10.88 11.05 1.14
N TYR A 585 11.28 11.13 2.41
CA TYR A 585 10.32 11.07 3.52
C TYR A 585 9.34 12.25 3.55
N MET A 586 9.80 13.42 3.10
CA MET A 586 8.93 14.58 2.97
C MET A 586 7.91 14.37 1.85
N LEU A 587 8.34 13.85 0.69
CA LEU A 587 7.45 13.46 -0.39
C LEU A 587 6.42 12.43 0.07
N ASP A 588 6.82 11.38 0.80
CA ASP A 588 5.88 10.38 1.34
C ASP A 588 4.81 11.02 2.25
N LYS A 589 5.24 11.91 3.16
CA LYS A 589 4.35 12.59 4.10
C LYS A 589 3.38 13.56 3.41
N LEU A 590 3.79 14.17 2.30
CA LEU A 590 3.00 15.14 1.57
C LEU A 590 2.08 14.46 0.55
N CYS A 591 2.60 13.46 -0.16
CA CYS A 591 1.93 12.73 -1.22
C CYS A 591 0.79 11.86 -0.71
N TYR A 592 0.96 11.18 0.43
CA TYR A 592 -0.05 10.25 0.94
C TYR A 592 -0.61 10.69 2.29
N ASN A 593 -1.91 10.47 2.50
CA ASN A 593 -2.53 10.63 3.82
C ASN A 593 -2.25 9.41 4.71
N VAL A 594 -1.01 9.29 5.16
CA VAL A 594 -0.56 8.20 6.02
C VAL A 594 -1.07 8.44 7.44
N GLY A 595 -1.98 7.57 7.92
CA GLY A 595 -2.70 7.78 9.17
C GLY A 595 -1.83 7.64 10.40
N GLY A 596 -1.64 8.71 11.18
CA GLY A 596 -0.73 8.68 12.34
C GLY A 596 -1.13 7.80 13.53
N GLN A 597 -2.31 7.16 13.48
CA GLN A 597 -2.81 6.22 14.50
C GLN A 597 -2.98 4.79 13.97
N THR A 598 -2.87 4.58 12.65
CA THR A 598 -3.04 3.28 11.98
C THR A 598 -1.69 2.78 11.49
N ALA A 599 -1.45 1.46 11.51
CA ALA A 599 -0.28 0.93 10.83
C ALA A 599 -0.45 1.14 9.32
N THR A 600 0.65 1.40 8.61
CA THR A 600 0.64 1.45 7.14
C THR A 600 1.71 0.52 6.61
N PHE A 601 1.31 -0.29 5.65
CA PHE A 601 2.20 -1.10 4.84
C PHE A 601 2.26 -0.55 3.42
N PHE A 602 3.27 -0.92 2.66
CA PHE A 602 3.45 -0.52 1.28
C PHE A 602 3.50 -1.77 0.41
N ILE A 603 2.67 -1.78 -0.63
CA ILE A 603 2.71 -2.76 -1.70
C ILE A 603 3.54 -2.15 -2.83
N HIS A 604 4.70 -2.73 -3.12
CA HIS A 604 5.50 -2.36 -4.27
C HIS A 604 5.27 -3.37 -5.38
N LEU A 605 4.68 -2.93 -6.48
CA LEU A 605 4.36 -3.75 -7.64
C LEU A 605 5.44 -3.56 -8.71
N TYR A 606 6.05 -4.68 -9.09
CA TYR A 606 7.09 -4.76 -10.10
C TYR A 606 6.53 -5.41 -11.36
N PRO A 607 6.88 -4.91 -12.56
CA PRO A 607 6.53 -5.61 -13.79
C PRO A 607 7.19 -7.00 -13.85
N PRO A 608 6.55 -7.99 -14.48
CA PRO A 608 7.19 -9.27 -14.78
C PRO A 608 8.33 -9.10 -15.80
N SER A 609 8.16 -8.21 -16.78
CA SER A 609 9.17 -7.84 -17.79
C SER A 609 9.45 -6.34 -17.74
N PHE A 610 8.50 -5.50 -18.18
CA PHE A 610 8.54 -4.04 -18.08
C PHE A 610 7.10 -3.48 -18.01
N PHE A 611 6.97 -2.21 -17.63
CA PHE A 611 5.75 -1.44 -17.90
C PHE A 611 5.91 -0.64 -19.19
N THR A 612 4.79 -0.24 -19.78
CA THR A 612 4.75 0.77 -20.84
C THR A 612 4.34 2.11 -20.24
N ASP A 613 4.67 3.21 -20.91
CA ASP A 613 4.16 4.54 -20.53
C ASP A 613 2.63 4.58 -20.57
N VAL A 614 2.03 3.99 -21.60
CA VAL A 614 0.57 3.85 -21.74
C VAL A 614 -0.06 3.21 -20.51
N LEU A 615 0.52 2.12 -19.99
CA LEU A 615 0.02 1.48 -18.76
C LEU A 615 0.15 2.42 -17.55
N ILE A 616 1.31 3.06 -17.38
CA ILE A 616 1.55 3.99 -16.26
C ILE A 616 0.54 5.14 -16.31
N ASP A 617 0.28 5.70 -17.49
CA ASP A 617 -0.65 6.81 -17.68
C ASP A 617 -2.11 6.39 -17.45
N VAL A 618 -2.50 5.17 -17.83
CA VAL A 618 -3.78 4.57 -17.44
C VAL A 618 -3.95 4.57 -15.93
N PHE A 619 -2.92 4.18 -15.17
CA PHE A 619 -3.00 4.21 -13.70
C PHE A 619 -3.09 5.61 -13.13
N ARG A 620 -2.36 6.57 -13.72
CA ARG A 620 -2.45 7.98 -13.32
C ARG A 620 -3.85 8.53 -13.55
N ALA A 621 -4.46 8.24 -14.70
CA ALA A 621 -5.82 8.65 -15.01
C ALA A 621 -6.84 7.99 -14.07
N ALA A 622 -6.70 6.68 -13.82
CA ALA A 622 -7.55 5.97 -12.88
C ALA A 622 -7.47 6.61 -11.48
N GLN A 623 -6.27 6.85 -10.96
CA GLN A 623 -6.05 7.51 -9.67
C GLN A 623 -6.73 8.88 -9.58
N GLU A 624 -6.64 9.71 -10.62
CA GLU A 624 -7.31 11.01 -10.67
C GLU A 624 -8.83 10.88 -10.61
N ARG A 625 -9.42 9.84 -11.24
CA ARG A 625 -10.85 9.54 -11.13
C ARG A 625 -11.29 9.21 -9.70
N PHE A 626 -10.45 8.54 -8.93
CA PHE A 626 -10.72 8.21 -7.53
C PHE A 626 -10.46 9.40 -6.58
N ARG A 627 -9.82 10.47 -7.05
CA ARG A 627 -9.34 11.57 -6.20
C ARG A 627 -10.51 12.38 -5.66
N ASN A 628 -10.67 12.31 -4.33
CA ASN A 628 -11.63 13.14 -3.59
C ASN A 628 -10.88 13.86 -2.45
N PRO A 629 -10.77 15.20 -2.46
CA PRO A 629 -10.09 15.95 -1.40
C PRO A 629 -10.65 15.71 0.01
N ASP A 630 -11.96 15.42 0.14
CA ASP A 630 -12.62 15.18 1.43
C ASP A 630 -12.43 13.74 1.93
N LEU A 631 -12.25 12.80 1.00
CA LEU A 631 -12.07 11.36 1.24
C LEU A 631 -10.83 10.85 0.47
N PRO A 632 -9.61 11.18 0.94
CA PRO A 632 -8.37 10.95 0.19
C PRO A 632 -7.91 9.48 0.16
N SER A 633 -8.66 8.56 0.75
CA SER A 633 -8.35 7.13 0.79
C SER A 633 -9.49 6.31 0.18
N VAL A 634 -9.16 5.15 -0.36
CA VAL A 634 -10.13 4.17 -0.85
C VAL A 634 -10.00 2.86 -0.08
N PHE A 635 -11.10 2.22 0.27
CA PHE A 635 -11.12 0.98 1.03
C PHE A 635 -11.56 -0.16 0.14
N LEU A 636 -10.64 -1.11 -0.09
CA LEU A 636 -10.89 -2.30 -0.88
C LEU A 636 -11.91 -3.22 -0.19
N GLN A 637 -13.01 -3.51 -0.86
CA GLN A 637 -14.08 -4.36 -0.34
C GLN A 637 -13.78 -5.84 -0.63
N THR A 638 -12.78 -6.41 0.05
CA THR A 638 -12.29 -7.79 -0.15
C THR A 638 -13.42 -8.83 -0.30
N ASP A 639 -14.40 -8.83 0.61
CA ASP A 639 -15.52 -9.78 0.59
C ASP A 639 -16.38 -9.65 -0.69
N ALA A 640 -16.57 -8.43 -1.20
CA ALA A 640 -17.35 -8.17 -2.41
C ALA A 640 -16.57 -8.53 -3.68
N VAL A 641 -15.26 -8.20 -3.71
CA VAL A 641 -14.34 -8.56 -4.79
C VAL A 641 -14.25 -10.07 -4.95
N LEU A 642 -13.96 -10.79 -3.86
CA LEU A 642 -13.86 -12.25 -3.88
C LEU A 642 -15.19 -12.92 -4.23
N ARG A 643 -16.33 -12.34 -3.82
CA ARG A 643 -17.65 -12.85 -4.22
C ARG A 643 -17.87 -12.71 -5.71
N HIS A 644 -17.62 -11.52 -6.26
CA HIS A 644 -17.76 -11.26 -7.70
C HIS A 644 -16.85 -12.18 -8.52
N TYR A 645 -15.60 -12.35 -8.08
CA TYR A 645 -14.66 -13.26 -8.72
C TYR A 645 -15.17 -14.72 -8.78
N ARG A 646 -15.87 -15.21 -7.74
CA ARG A 646 -16.47 -16.56 -7.78
C ARG A 646 -17.63 -16.67 -8.75
N GLU A 647 -18.41 -15.60 -8.92
CA GLU A 647 -19.63 -15.60 -9.73
C GLU A 647 -19.33 -15.40 -11.21
N GLN A 648 -18.33 -14.55 -11.53
CA GLN A 648 -18.03 -14.13 -12.90
C GLN A 648 -16.67 -14.63 -13.40
N THR A 649 -15.84 -15.26 -12.55
CA THR A 649 -14.46 -15.66 -12.86
C THR A 649 -13.56 -14.51 -13.35
N GLN A 650 -13.99 -13.27 -13.11
CA GLN A 650 -13.32 -12.04 -13.49
C GLN A 650 -12.97 -11.25 -12.22
N LEU A 651 -11.72 -10.81 -12.12
CA LEU A 651 -11.29 -10.03 -10.97
C LEU A 651 -11.57 -8.54 -11.20
N GLU A 652 -12.49 -7.99 -10.41
CA GLU A 652 -12.84 -6.57 -10.42
C GLU A 652 -12.63 -5.98 -9.03
N LEU A 653 -11.74 -4.99 -8.89
CA LEU A 653 -11.47 -4.35 -7.60
C LEU A 653 -12.54 -3.31 -7.28
N LYS A 654 -13.24 -3.52 -6.17
CA LYS A 654 -14.35 -2.67 -5.68
C LYS A 654 -13.92 -1.86 -4.47
N PHE A 655 -14.18 -0.57 -4.51
CA PHE A 655 -13.73 0.35 -3.48
C PHE A 655 -14.88 1.15 -2.86
N SER A 656 -14.68 1.57 -1.61
CA SER A 656 -15.48 2.60 -0.96
C SER A 656 -14.59 3.75 -0.49
N GLN A 657 -15.05 5.00 -0.59
CA GLN A 657 -14.24 6.14 -0.19
C GLN A 657 -14.17 6.28 1.35
N THR A 658 -13.00 6.66 1.85
CA THR A 658 -12.72 6.81 3.28
C THR A 658 -11.76 7.98 3.52
N LYS A 659 -11.65 8.41 4.78
CA LYS A 659 -10.72 9.50 5.15
C LYS A 659 -9.28 9.04 5.39
N VAL A 660 -9.12 7.82 5.92
CA VAL A 660 -7.81 7.33 6.42
C VAL A 660 -7.61 5.86 6.04
N ASN A 661 -8.49 4.96 6.48
CA ASN A 661 -8.32 3.50 6.33
C ASN A 661 -8.40 3.02 4.87
N GLY A 662 -7.67 1.97 4.53
CA GLY A 662 -7.60 1.45 3.15
C GLY A 662 -6.34 1.93 2.45
N ASN A 663 -6.42 2.24 1.17
CA ASN A 663 -5.33 2.68 0.31
C ASN A 663 -5.39 4.20 0.13
N PRO A 664 -4.48 4.98 0.75
CA PRO A 664 -4.36 6.41 0.46
C PRO A 664 -4.03 6.64 -1.00
N LEU A 665 -4.76 7.55 -1.64
CA LEU A 665 -4.46 7.98 -3.00
C LEU A 665 -3.32 9.02 -2.96
N PRO A 666 -2.39 8.98 -3.94
CA PRO A 666 -1.42 10.03 -4.09
C PRO A 666 -2.10 11.37 -4.39
N LYS A 667 -1.50 12.48 -3.93
CA LYS A 667 -1.98 13.83 -4.26
C LYS A 667 -1.61 14.29 -5.66
N PHE A 668 -0.59 13.69 -6.25
CA PHE A 668 -0.11 13.98 -7.59
C PHE A 668 0.25 12.67 -8.29
N SER A 669 -0.09 12.57 -9.57
CA SER A 669 -0.04 11.31 -10.30
C SER A 669 1.38 10.88 -10.70
N GLU A 670 2.33 11.83 -10.73
CA GLU A 670 3.75 11.51 -10.98
C GLU A 670 4.43 10.75 -9.83
N ALA A 671 3.73 10.53 -8.71
CA ALA A 671 4.17 9.57 -7.70
C ALA A 671 4.23 8.13 -8.23
N LEU A 672 3.45 7.84 -9.28
CA LEU A 672 3.47 6.58 -10.01
C LEU A 672 4.52 6.64 -11.13
N GLY A 673 5.24 5.54 -11.33
CA GLY A 673 6.29 5.42 -12.32
C GLY A 673 6.70 3.95 -12.49
N ASN A 674 8.00 3.72 -12.63
CA ASN A 674 8.59 2.42 -12.95
C ASN A 674 8.29 1.31 -11.91
N ILE A 675 8.07 1.69 -10.64
CA ILE A 675 7.51 0.81 -9.60
C ILE A 675 6.23 1.46 -9.07
N LEU A 676 5.11 0.74 -9.12
CA LEU A 676 3.86 1.23 -8.57
C LEU A 676 3.83 0.94 -7.07
N THR A 677 3.84 1.98 -6.24
CA THR A 677 3.80 1.87 -4.79
C THR A 677 2.43 2.26 -4.26
N ILE A 678 1.75 1.32 -3.60
CA ILE A 678 0.41 1.51 -3.03
C ILE A 678 0.49 1.40 -1.50
N PRO A 679 0.30 2.50 -0.75
CA PRO A 679 0.20 2.43 0.70
C PRO A 679 -1.12 1.79 1.14
N VAL A 680 -1.10 1.13 2.30
CA VAL A 680 -2.25 0.43 2.90
C VAL A 680 -2.32 0.80 4.39
N ASN A 681 -3.18 1.77 4.73
CA ASN A 681 -3.53 2.11 6.10
C ASN A 681 -4.49 1.06 6.67
N THR A 682 -4.02 0.25 7.60
CA THR A 682 -4.76 -0.89 8.11
C THR A 682 -5.72 -0.47 9.25
N PRO A 683 -6.99 -0.95 9.23
CA PRO A 683 -7.96 -0.66 10.29
C PRO A 683 -7.87 -1.65 11.48
N GLY A 684 -6.87 -2.53 11.51
CA GLY A 684 -6.79 -3.62 12.47
C GLY A 684 -6.59 -3.14 13.90
N LYS A 685 -7.07 -3.92 14.86
CA LYS A 685 -6.89 -3.63 16.29
C LYS A 685 -5.56 -4.13 16.84
N ASN A 686 -4.89 -5.01 16.09
CA ASN A 686 -3.62 -5.61 16.46
C ASN A 686 -2.82 -5.93 15.19
N HIS A 687 -1.53 -6.18 15.35
CA HIS A 687 -0.61 -6.41 14.24
C HIS A 687 -1.01 -7.61 13.34
N THR A 688 -1.63 -8.66 13.88
CA THR A 688 -2.10 -9.79 13.04
C THR A 688 -3.25 -9.39 12.13
N GLU A 689 -4.22 -8.62 12.64
CA GLU A 689 -5.31 -8.06 11.82
C GLU A 689 -4.77 -7.11 10.76
N ASP A 690 -3.78 -6.29 11.12
CA ASP A 690 -3.14 -5.36 10.20
C ASP A 690 -2.43 -6.08 9.05
N VAL A 691 -1.61 -7.09 9.35
CA VAL A 691 -0.91 -7.86 8.32
C VAL A 691 -1.89 -8.63 7.43
N LEU A 692 -2.95 -9.23 8.00
CA LEU A 692 -3.95 -9.92 7.18
C LEU A 692 -4.57 -8.97 6.14
N PHE A 693 -5.05 -7.82 6.59
CA PHE A 693 -5.64 -6.82 5.70
C PHE A 693 -4.66 -6.37 4.61
N ALA A 694 -3.38 -6.16 4.98
CA ALA A 694 -2.34 -5.76 4.05
C ALA A 694 -2.01 -6.85 3.02
N VAL A 695 -1.93 -8.12 3.43
CA VAL A 695 -1.71 -9.26 2.53
C VAL A 695 -2.88 -9.46 1.57
N GLU A 696 -4.13 -9.34 2.05
CA GLU A 696 -5.32 -9.43 1.18
C GLU A 696 -5.29 -8.37 0.08
N ASN A 697 -4.95 -7.12 0.44
CA ASN A 697 -4.80 -6.03 -0.54
C ASN A 697 -3.67 -6.36 -1.52
N ALA A 698 -2.50 -6.77 -1.01
CA ALA A 698 -1.33 -7.08 -1.83
C ALA A 698 -1.63 -8.18 -2.86
N LEU A 699 -2.25 -9.29 -2.44
CA LEU A 699 -2.63 -10.39 -3.34
C LEU A 699 -3.65 -9.96 -4.40
N LEU A 700 -4.64 -9.14 -4.03
CA LEU A 700 -5.67 -8.68 -4.96
C LEU A 700 -5.10 -7.70 -5.99
N TYR A 701 -4.27 -6.73 -5.59
CA TYR A 701 -3.59 -5.82 -6.51
C TYR A 701 -2.61 -6.56 -7.42
N GLN A 702 -1.78 -7.44 -6.85
CA GLN A 702 -0.84 -8.29 -7.57
C GLN A 702 -1.55 -9.07 -8.69
N ARG A 703 -2.64 -9.77 -8.34
CA ARG A 703 -3.40 -10.59 -9.29
C ARG A 703 -4.12 -9.75 -10.32
N PHE A 704 -4.75 -8.65 -9.91
CA PHE A 704 -5.49 -7.77 -10.82
C PHE A 704 -4.60 -7.16 -11.91
N LEU A 705 -3.33 -6.89 -11.58
CA LEU A 705 -2.37 -6.25 -12.48
C LEU A 705 -1.40 -7.21 -13.15
N GLY A 706 -1.38 -8.49 -12.74
CA GLY A 706 -0.40 -9.46 -13.24
C GLY A 706 1.05 -9.11 -12.88
N CYS A 707 1.26 -8.27 -11.86
CA CYS A 707 2.59 -7.83 -11.43
C CYS A 707 3.19 -8.81 -10.41
N ARG A 708 4.49 -8.70 -10.16
CA ARG A 708 5.11 -9.23 -8.94
C ARG A 708 4.93 -8.22 -7.81
N ALA A 709 4.83 -8.66 -6.56
CA ALA A 709 4.57 -7.74 -5.44
C ALA A 709 5.44 -7.98 -4.21
N VAL A 710 5.81 -6.89 -3.54
CA VAL A 710 6.52 -6.89 -2.26
C VAL A 710 5.67 -6.14 -1.24
N LEU A 711 5.36 -6.77 -0.12
CA LEU A 711 4.66 -6.17 1.01
C LEU A 711 5.63 -5.96 2.17
N THR A 712 5.85 -4.69 2.53
CA THR A 712 6.77 -4.27 3.62
C THR A 712 6.21 -3.06 4.36
N ASP A 713 6.81 -2.68 5.49
CA ASP A 713 6.52 -1.44 6.21
C ASP A 713 7.33 -0.23 5.69
N SER A 714 8.31 -0.48 4.81
CA SER A 714 9.13 0.54 4.16
C SER A 714 8.39 1.19 2.97
N SER A 715 8.42 2.52 2.88
CA SER A 715 7.97 3.24 1.67
C SER A 715 8.97 3.18 0.52
N ILE A 716 10.19 2.68 0.79
CA ILE A 716 11.25 2.47 -0.18
C ILE A 716 11.28 0.99 -0.54
N PRO A 717 11.10 0.64 -1.83
CA PRO A 717 11.22 -0.73 -2.32
C PRO A 717 12.53 -1.42 -1.89
N LEU A 718 12.42 -2.65 -1.40
CA LEU A 718 13.55 -3.42 -0.84
C LEU A 718 14.46 -4.04 -1.90
N PHE A 719 13.92 -4.31 -3.09
CA PHE A 719 14.57 -5.11 -4.13
C PHE A 719 14.75 -4.30 -5.41
N SER A 720 15.77 -4.68 -6.17
CA SER A 720 15.87 -4.40 -7.60
C SER A 720 15.20 -5.53 -8.39
N GLY A 721 14.79 -5.25 -9.63
CA GLY A 721 13.76 -6.00 -10.37
C GLY A 721 13.71 -7.53 -10.18
N ASN A 722 14.83 -8.25 -10.26
CA ASN A 722 14.83 -9.72 -10.29
C ASN A 722 15.38 -10.40 -9.02
N GLN A 723 15.36 -9.72 -7.88
CA GLN A 723 15.92 -10.26 -6.62
C GLN A 723 14.94 -11.10 -5.79
N PHE A 724 13.68 -11.19 -6.19
CA PHE A 724 12.65 -12.00 -5.54
C PHE A 724 11.79 -12.71 -6.60
N LEU A 725 11.09 -13.78 -6.19
CA LEU A 725 10.41 -14.68 -7.11
C LEU A 725 9.15 -14.05 -7.71
N HIS A 726 8.08 -13.94 -6.92
CA HIS A 726 6.79 -13.45 -7.42
C HIS A 726 5.99 -12.66 -6.37
N PHE A 727 5.91 -13.15 -5.14
CA PHE A 727 5.21 -12.47 -4.04
C PHE A 727 6.02 -12.53 -2.75
N PHE A 728 6.49 -11.38 -2.26
CA PHE A 728 7.29 -11.28 -1.05
C PHE A 728 6.53 -10.58 0.09
N VAL A 729 6.59 -11.14 1.31
CA VAL A 729 6.05 -10.54 2.53
C VAL A 729 7.13 -10.48 3.60
N ASP A 730 7.49 -9.27 4.02
CA ASP A 730 8.63 -9.00 4.93
C ASP A 730 8.42 -9.57 6.34
N HIS A 731 7.25 -9.34 6.93
CA HIS A 731 6.96 -9.65 8.34
C HIS A 731 5.73 -10.53 8.51
N ILE A 732 5.86 -11.82 8.16
CA ILE A 732 4.79 -12.81 8.34
C ILE A 732 4.64 -13.16 9.83
N PRO A 733 3.46 -12.95 10.45
CA PRO A 733 3.17 -13.42 11.80
C PRO A 733 3.33 -14.94 11.88
N SER A 734 3.88 -15.45 12.99
CA SER A 734 4.06 -16.89 13.20
C SER A 734 2.76 -17.67 12.99
N GLY A 735 1.62 -17.09 13.40
CA GLY A 735 0.27 -17.59 13.22
C GLY A 735 -0.20 -17.78 11.77
N PHE A 736 0.53 -17.26 10.78
CA PHE A 736 0.20 -17.37 9.35
C PHE A 736 1.15 -18.28 8.59
N ARG A 737 2.15 -18.91 9.22
CA ARG A 737 3.12 -19.78 8.54
C ARG A 737 2.51 -20.99 7.84
N GLY A 738 1.38 -21.47 8.35
CA GLY A 738 0.56 -22.50 7.75
C GLY A 738 -0.24 -22.01 6.54
N TRP A 739 -0.35 -20.72 6.28
CA TRP A 739 -0.94 -20.18 5.05
C TRP A 739 0.15 -19.64 4.12
N LEU A 740 1.07 -18.84 4.67
CA LEU A 740 2.25 -18.27 4.03
C LEU A 740 3.50 -19.00 4.56
N PRO A 741 3.94 -20.09 3.92
CA PRO A 741 5.05 -20.91 4.42
C PRO A 741 6.35 -20.12 4.47
N GLU A 742 6.69 -19.46 3.35
CA GLU A 742 7.91 -18.70 3.16
C GLU A 742 7.62 -17.21 2.95
N ASN A 743 8.65 -16.40 3.16
CA ASN A 743 8.57 -14.95 2.93
C ASN A 743 8.57 -14.60 1.42
N ASP A 744 9.25 -15.39 0.58
CA ASP A 744 9.28 -15.22 -0.88
C ASP A 744 8.59 -16.42 -1.52
N LEU A 745 7.49 -16.18 -2.23
CA LEU A 745 6.68 -17.21 -2.87
C LEU A 745 6.84 -17.15 -4.37
N ASP A 746 6.93 -18.32 -5.00
CA ASP A 746 6.84 -18.42 -6.45
C ASP A 746 5.40 -18.24 -6.97
N SER A 747 5.21 -18.25 -8.29
CA SER A 747 3.89 -18.06 -8.90
C SER A 747 2.88 -19.17 -8.53
N ALA A 748 3.32 -20.42 -8.43
CA ALA A 748 2.46 -21.56 -8.10
C ALA A 748 2.07 -21.56 -6.62
N GLU A 749 2.98 -21.18 -5.73
CA GLU A 749 2.74 -21.00 -4.30
C GLU A 749 1.80 -19.80 -4.07
N THR A 750 2.03 -18.68 -4.75
CA THR A 750 1.15 -17.51 -4.71
C THR A 750 -0.28 -17.89 -5.11
N GLN A 751 -0.43 -18.71 -6.16
CA GLN A 751 -1.72 -19.24 -6.59
C GLN A 751 -2.40 -20.09 -5.51
N LYS A 752 -1.66 -21.00 -4.86
CA LYS A 752 -2.19 -21.82 -3.76
C LYS A 752 -2.68 -20.94 -2.61
N VAL A 753 -1.89 -19.94 -2.21
CA VAL A 753 -2.22 -18.98 -1.15
C VAL A 753 -3.51 -18.23 -1.46
N PHE A 754 -3.68 -17.76 -2.71
CA PHE A 754 -4.88 -17.07 -3.15
C PHE A 754 -6.12 -17.98 -3.15
N VAL A 755 -6.00 -19.21 -3.66
CA VAL A 755 -7.12 -20.17 -3.65
C VAL A 755 -7.53 -20.53 -2.22
N GLN A 756 -6.56 -20.72 -1.32
CA GLN A 756 -6.85 -20.94 0.11
C GLN A 756 -7.61 -19.74 0.69
N LEU A 757 -7.14 -18.52 0.47
CA LEU A 757 -7.81 -17.29 0.92
C LEU A 757 -9.26 -17.24 0.42
N LEU A 758 -9.49 -17.51 -0.87
CA LEU A 758 -10.82 -17.53 -1.48
C LEU A 758 -11.75 -18.53 -0.78
N ARG A 759 -11.27 -19.74 -0.50
CA ARG A 759 -12.02 -20.80 0.19
C ARG A 759 -12.31 -20.46 1.64
N LEU A 760 -11.35 -19.88 2.36
CA LEU A 760 -11.56 -19.47 3.75
C LEU A 760 -12.60 -18.36 3.87
N HIS A 761 -12.59 -17.39 2.95
CA HIS A 761 -13.63 -16.37 2.84
C HIS A 761 -15.00 -16.97 2.52
N GLU A 762 -15.06 -17.96 1.64
CA GLU A 762 -16.30 -18.66 1.31
C GLU A 762 -16.86 -19.44 2.52
N ILE A 763 -16.00 -20.13 3.27
CA ILE A 763 -16.36 -20.81 4.52
C ILE A 763 -16.93 -19.81 5.52
N ARG A 764 -16.23 -18.69 5.76
CA ARG A 764 -16.70 -17.62 6.67
C ARG A 764 -18.07 -17.07 6.24
N ALA A 765 -18.23 -16.80 4.95
CA ALA A 765 -19.48 -16.27 4.39
C ALA A 765 -20.66 -17.26 4.55
N LYS A 766 -20.44 -18.56 4.30
CA LYS A 766 -21.48 -19.60 4.46
C LYS A 766 -21.91 -19.80 5.92
N ILE A 767 -20.98 -19.66 6.85
CA ILE A 767 -21.27 -19.66 8.29
C ILE A 767 -22.10 -18.43 8.69
N GLY A 768 -22.02 -17.34 7.93
CA GLY A 768 -22.67 -16.06 8.24
C GLY A 768 -21.91 -15.25 9.30
N SER A 769 -20.62 -15.55 9.51
CA SER A 769 -19.80 -14.77 10.44
C SER A 769 -19.44 -13.41 9.84
N ILE A 770 -19.62 -12.36 10.64
CA ILE A 770 -19.25 -10.98 10.31
C ILE A 770 -17.96 -10.57 11.05
N GLU A 771 -17.49 -11.36 12.04
CA GLU A 771 -16.31 -11.01 12.84
C GLU A 771 -15.02 -11.17 12.02
N ALA A 772 -14.17 -10.13 11.97
CA ALA A 772 -12.86 -10.19 11.29
C ALA A 772 -11.91 -11.23 11.93
N ASN A 773 -12.01 -11.41 13.25
CA ASN A 773 -11.20 -12.36 14.01
C ASN A 773 -11.46 -13.83 13.62
N ASP A 774 -12.62 -14.12 13.03
CA ASP A 774 -12.94 -15.49 12.63
C ASP A 774 -12.15 -15.94 11.40
N LEU A 775 -11.88 -15.03 10.45
CA LEU A 775 -10.98 -15.35 9.34
C LEU A 775 -9.56 -15.64 9.86
N ILE A 776 -9.08 -14.85 10.82
CA ILE A 776 -7.78 -15.08 11.47
C ILE A 776 -7.74 -16.45 12.15
N ARG A 777 -8.82 -16.88 12.82
CA ARG A 777 -8.90 -18.21 13.43
C ARG A 777 -8.82 -19.32 12.40
N LEU A 778 -9.51 -19.17 11.27
CA LEU A 778 -9.44 -20.11 10.16
C LEU A 778 -8.02 -20.18 9.57
N ILE A 779 -7.39 -19.03 9.31
CA ILE A 779 -6.01 -19.00 8.80
C ILE A 779 -5.03 -19.63 9.80
N ARG A 780 -5.13 -19.28 11.09
CA ARG A 780 -4.28 -19.85 12.15
C ARG A 780 -4.45 -21.36 12.30
N SER A 781 -5.63 -21.90 11.99
CA SER A 781 -5.84 -23.35 12.04
C SER A 781 -4.96 -24.10 11.03
N LEU A 782 -4.55 -23.45 9.94
CA LEU A 782 -3.64 -24.03 8.94
C LEU A 782 -2.19 -24.19 9.43
N ASN A 783 -1.81 -23.56 10.55
CA ASN A 783 -0.51 -23.77 11.18
C ASN A 783 -0.39 -25.12 11.88
N TYR A 784 -1.52 -25.67 12.29
CA TYR A 784 -1.59 -26.89 13.08
C TYR A 784 -1.99 -28.04 12.17
N ASP A 785 -2.23 -29.19 12.79
CA ASP A 785 -2.89 -30.35 12.20
C ASP A 785 -4.22 -29.95 11.53
N ILE A 786 -4.51 -30.55 10.38
CA ILE A 786 -5.66 -30.28 9.50
C ILE A 786 -6.99 -30.46 10.24
N LEU A 787 -7.04 -31.33 11.26
CA LEU A 787 -8.20 -31.49 12.15
C LEU A 787 -8.56 -30.20 12.88
N GLU A 788 -7.61 -29.30 13.13
CA GLU A 788 -7.86 -28.01 13.78
C GLU A 788 -8.80 -27.14 12.91
N LEU A 789 -8.67 -27.19 11.59
CA LEU A 789 -9.54 -26.45 10.68
C LEU A 789 -11.00 -26.94 10.78
N TYR A 790 -11.21 -28.26 10.84
CA TYR A 790 -12.54 -28.84 11.08
C TYR A 790 -13.08 -28.46 12.47
N TYR A 791 -12.23 -28.51 13.50
CA TYR A 791 -12.59 -28.13 14.87
C TYR A 791 -13.05 -26.67 14.97
N VAL A 792 -12.26 -25.73 14.44
CA VAL A 792 -12.55 -24.29 14.46
C VAL A 792 -13.83 -24.01 13.67
N THR A 793 -13.96 -24.57 12.46
CA THR A 793 -15.13 -24.37 11.59
C THR A 793 -16.40 -24.88 12.27
N HIS A 794 -16.37 -26.09 12.83
CA HIS A 794 -17.52 -26.67 13.53
C HIS A 794 -17.93 -25.84 14.76
N ARG A 795 -16.95 -25.35 15.54
CA ARG A 795 -17.22 -24.48 16.69
C ARG A 795 -17.85 -23.15 16.28
N MET A 796 -17.42 -22.57 15.17
CA MET A 796 -18.00 -21.35 14.62
C MET A 796 -19.45 -21.56 14.18
N ILE A 797 -19.75 -22.64 13.44
CA ILE A 797 -21.11 -23.00 13.02
C ILE A 797 -22.05 -23.09 14.23
N LYS A 798 -21.59 -23.72 15.32
CA LYS A 798 -22.37 -23.81 16.56
C LYS A 798 -22.61 -22.48 17.24
N ARG A 799 -21.62 -21.58 17.22
CA ARG A 799 -21.74 -20.24 17.81
C ARG A 799 -22.80 -19.44 17.04
N GLU A 800 -22.70 -19.40 15.70
CA GLU A 800 -23.59 -18.59 14.85
C GLU A 800 -25.01 -19.16 14.71
N HIS A 801 -25.16 -20.48 14.82
CA HIS A 801 -26.46 -21.15 14.65
C HIS A 801 -26.92 -21.85 15.93
N ALA A 802 -26.54 -21.31 17.09
CA ALA A 802 -26.95 -21.82 18.39
C ALA A 802 -28.49 -21.95 18.46
N GLY A 803 -28.99 -23.12 18.83
CA GLY A 803 -30.44 -23.40 18.93
C GLY A 803 -31.14 -23.72 17.60
N ASN A 804 -30.46 -23.68 16.45
CA ASN A 804 -31.02 -24.04 15.15
C ASN A 804 -30.25 -25.18 14.48
N GLU A 805 -30.53 -26.42 14.92
CA GLU A 805 -29.86 -27.65 14.44
C GLU A 805 -29.99 -27.83 12.92
N ARG A 806 -31.14 -27.47 12.32
CA ARG A 806 -31.36 -27.57 10.87
C ARG A 806 -30.37 -26.70 10.09
N ARG A 807 -30.16 -25.46 10.55
CA ARG A 807 -29.23 -24.53 9.91
C ARG A 807 -27.77 -24.95 10.12
N GLN A 808 -27.43 -25.50 11.30
CA GLN A 808 -26.11 -26.11 11.54
C GLN A 808 -25.82 -27.22 10.52
N PHE A 809 -26.74 -28.17 10.33
CA PHE A 809 -26.55 -29.29 9.40
C PHE A 809 -26.42 -28.84 7.95
N THR A 810 -27.20 -27.83 7.54
CA THR A 810 -27.12 -27.27 6.19
C THR A 810 -25.76 -26.60 5.98
N THR A 811 -25.33 -25.77 6.93
CA THR A 811 -24.06 -25.06 6.87
C THR A 811 -22.86 -26.00 6.81
N VAL A 812 -22.85 -27.07 7.63
CA VAL A 812 -21.81 -28.11 7.59
C VAL A 812 -21.69 -28.75 6.21
N ARG A 813 -22.81 -29.07 5.56
CA ARG A 813 -22.80 -29.64 4.21
C ARG A 813 -22.29 -28.64 3.17
N ASP A 814 -22.65 -27.38 3.32
CA ASP A 814 -22.23 -26.35 2.38
C ASP A 814 -20.73 -26.01 2.53
N THR A 815 -20.15 -26.18 3.73
CA THR A 815 -18.71 -25.95 4.00
C THR A 815 -17.83 -27.18 3.79
N ALA A 816 -18.39 -28.40 3.81
CA ALA A 816 -17.64 -29.64 3.67
C ALA A 816 -16.76 -29.74 2.39
N PRO A 817 -17.25 -29.43 1.17
CA PRO A 817 -16.41 -29.49 -0.02
C PRO A 817 -15.29 -28.44 0.02
N LEU A 818 -15.55 -27.27 0.60
CA LEU A 818 -14.55 -26.19 0.70
C LEU A 818 -13.41 -26.55 1.65
N LEU A 819 -13.73 -27.21 2.77
CA LEU A 819 -12.71 -27.73 3.68
C LEU A 819 -11.88 -28.81 3.02
N ALA A 820 -12.52 -29.74 2.31
CA ALA A 820 -11.83 -30.81 1.60
C ALA A 820 -10.83 -30.26 0.56
N ASP A 821 -11.20 -29.22 -0.19
CA ASP A 821 -10.29 -28.54 -1.13
C ASP A 821 -9.03 -28.00 -0.43
N VAL A 822 -9.21 -27.30 0.71
CA VAL A 822 -8.09 -26.72 1.48
C VAL A 822 -7.21 -27.83 2.08
N VAL A 823 -7.82 -28.92 2.56
CA VAL A 823 -7.13 -30.10 3.11
C VAL A 823 -6.25 -30.77 2.07
N VAL A 824 -6.78 -30.99 0.86
CA VAL A 824 -6.04 -31.62 -0.25
C VAL A 824 -4.82 -30.79 -0.63
N GLN A 825 -4.97 -29.47 -0.68
CA GLN A 825 -3.85 -28.57 -0.99
C GLN A 825 -2.75 -28.55 0.09
N LYS A 826 -3.10 -28.92 1.33
CA LYS A 826 -2.15 -29.02 2.45
C LYS A 826 -1.43 -30.37 2.53
N GLY A 827 -1.72 -31.30 1.62
CA GLY A 827 -1.10 -32.62 1.59
C GLY A 827 -1.99 -33.73 2.15
N GLY A 828 -3.19 -33.41 2.65
CA GLY A 828 -4.09 -34.35 3.30
C GLY A 828 -3.50 -34.96 4.58
N GLU A 829 -4.37 -35.54 5.42
CA GLU A 829 -3.91 -36.28 6.59
C GLU A 829 -4.29 -37.77 6.47
N PRO A 830 -3.36 -38.69 6.78
CA PRO A 830 -3.64 -40.13 6.77
C PRO A 830 -4.85 -40.49 7.66
N ILE A 831 -5.09 -39.73 8.73
CA ILE A 831 -6.19 -39.97 9.66
C ILE A 831 -7.57 -39.68 9.06
N MET A 832 -7.67 -38.83 8.04
CA MET A 832 -8.96 -38.32 7.57
C MET A 832 -9.90 -39.37 6.97
N PRO A 833 -9.43 -40.24 6.08
CA PRO A 833 -10.20 -41.39 5.63
C PRO A 833 -10.74 -42.24 6.78
N HIS A 834 -9.95 -42.46 7.84
CA HIS A 834 -10.33 -43.29 8.98
C HIS A 834 -11.40 -42.63 9.85
N ILE A 835 -11.33 -41.32 10.11
CA ILE A 835 -12.39 -40.61 10.85
C ILE A 835 -13.70 -40.58 10.04
N LYS A 836 -13.61 -40.38 8.73
CA LYS A 836 -14.78 -40.43 7.83
C LYS A 836 -15.42 -41.82 7.84
N GLU A 837 -14.59 -42.87 7.89
CA GLU A 837 -15.05 -44.25 8.00
C GLU A 837 -15.72 -44.54 9.35
N LEU A 838 -15.14 -44.07 10.47
CA LEU A 838 -15.77 -44.15 11.79
C LEU A 838 -17.15 -43.49 11.81
N ALA A 839 -17.26 -42.29 11.24
CA ALA A 839 -18.52 -41.57 11.11
C ALA A 839 -19.54 -42.36 10.27
N ARG A 840 -19.09 -42.99 9.17
CA ARG A 840 -19.92 -43.82 8.30
C ARG A 840 -20.47 -45.04 9.03
N ILE A 841 -19.62 -45.80 9.71
CA ILE A 841 -20.00 -46.99 10.49
C ILE A 841 -20.97 -46.60 11.59
N ALA A 842 -20.69 -45.51 12.32
CA ALA A 842 -21.56 -45.05 13.38
C ALA A 842 -22.95 -44.63 12.89
N TRP A 843 -23.03 -43.91 11.77
CA TRP A 843 -24.31 -43.49 11.19
C TRP A 843 -25.11 -44.67 10.64
N GLN A 844 -24.52 -45.50 9.78
CA GLN A 844 -25.17 -46.66 9.17
C GLN A 844 -25.57 -47.73 10.21
N GLY A 845 -24.71 -47.93 11.21
CA GLY A 845 -24.94 -48.85 12.32
C GLY A 845 -25.89 -48.33 13.40
N ARG A 846 -26.40 -47.09 13.26
CA ARG A 846 -27.22 -46.39 14.26
C ARG A 846 -26.55 -46.40 15.65
N LEU A 847 -25.24 -46.21 15.67
CA LEU A 847 -24.42 -46.05 16.88
C LEU A 847 -24.50 -44.58 17.32
N LYS A 848 -25.66 -44.16 17.80
CA LYS A 848 -25.93 -42.80 18.27
C LYS A 848 -27.09 -42.80 19.26
N GLY A 849 -27.25 -41.69 19.99
CA GLY A 849 -28.44 -41.47 20.79
C GLY A 849 -29.70 -41.08 20.01
N ASP A 850 -30.80 -40.92 20.74
CA ASP A 850 -32.11 -40.52 20.19
C ASP A 850 -32.13 -39.06 19.74
N SER A 851 -31.28 -38.22 20.35
CA SER A 851 -31.07 -36.83 19.97
C SER A 851 -30.02 -36.70 18.85
N LEU A 852 -30.15 -35.66 18.02
CA LEU A 852 -29.14 -35.25 17.03
C LEU A 852 -28.14 -34.22 17.59
N LYS A 853 -28.14 -33.99 18.91
CA LYS A 853 -27.14 -33.16 19.58
C LYS A 853 -25.78 -33.87 19.59
N ASP A 854 -24.71 -33.09 19.54
CA ASP A 854 -23.33 -33.59 19.53
C ASP A 854 -22.98 -34.57 20.64
N ASN A 855 -23.47 -34.34 21.86
CA ASN A 855 -23.19 -35.24 22.97
C ASN A 855 -23.80 -36.64 22.73
N ALA A 856 -24.91 -36.72 21.99
CA ALA A 856 -25.54 -37.98 21.62
C ALA A 856 -24.88 -38.64 20.39
N LEU A 857 -24.33 -37.84 19.48
CA LEU A 857 -23.63 -38.32 18.28
C LEU A 857 -22.19 -38.78 18.59
N ALA A 858 -21.45 -38.03 19.41
CA ALA A 858 -20.08 -38.34 19.82
C ALA A 858 -19.96 -39.43 20.89
N LYS A 859 -21.08 -39.85 21.50
CA LYS A 859 -21.05 -40.73 22.67
C LYS A 859 -20.29 -42.06 22.45
N PRO A 860 -20.43 -42.78 21.32
CA PRO A 860 -19.65 -44.00 21.08
C PRO A 860 -18.15 -43.73 21.05
N LEU A 861 -17.74 -42.64 20.39
CA LEU A 861 -16.35 -42.24 20.28
C LEU A 861 -15.77 -41.82 21.64
N ASP A 862 -16.54 -41.05 22.43
CA ASP A 862 -16.12 -40.62 23.77
C ASP A 862 -15.85 -41.80 24.69
N VAL A 863 -16.74 -42.79 24.68
CA VAL A 863 -16.62 -44.00 25.51
C VAL A 863 -15.45 -44.86 25.04
N ALA A 864 -15.21 -44.94 23.73
CA ALA A 864 -14.07 -45.64 23.19
C ALA A 864 -12.74 -45.00 23.62
N PHE A 865 -12.64 -43.66 23.60
CA PHE A 865 -11.49 -42.93 24.15
C PHE A 865 -11.33 -43.14 25.66
N ASP A 866 -12.41 -43.08 26.44
CA ASP A 866 -12.36 -43.32 27.89
C ASP A 866 -11.89 -44.75 28.22
N SER A 867 -12.20 -45.71 27.34
CA SER A 867 -11.74 -47.11 27.45
C SER A 867 -10.24 -47.22 27.16
N LEU A 868 -9.76 -46.58 26.08
CA LEU A 868 -8.33 -46.52 25.73
C LEU A 868 -7.48 -45.84 26.81
N GLU A 869 -7.99 -44.78 27.42
CA GLU A 869 -7.29 -44.05 28.49
C GLU A 869 -7.10 -44.89 29.76
N ARG A 870 -7.98 -45.87 29.99
CA ARG A 870 -7.90 -46.80 31.13
C ARG A 870 -7.11 -48.06 30.83
N TRP A 871 -6.79 -48.32 29.56
CA TRP A 871 -6.09 -49.53 29.16
C TRP A 871 -4.66 -49.52 29.73
N GLN A 872 -4.28 -50.64 30.34
CA GLN A 872 -2.96 -50.87 30.92
C GLN A 872 -2.24 -51.95 30.12
N PRO A 873 -1.30 -51.57 29.22
CA PRO A 873 -0.61 -52.53 28.36
C PRO A 873 0.19 -53.60 29.13
N GLU A 874 0.57 -53.34 30.39
CA GLU A 874 1.27 -54.31 31.22
C GLU A 874 0.36 -55.41 31.79
N LEU A 875 -0.96 -55.18 31.81
CA LEU A 875 -1.94 -56.05 32.49
C LEU A 875 -2.99 -56.65 31.54
N GLU A 876 -3.21 -56.05 30.38
CA GLU A 876 -4.25 -56.43 29.43
C GLU A 876 -3.67 -56.58 28.02
N THR A 877 -3.96 -57.72 27.37
CA THR A 877 -3.62 -57.94 25.96
C THR A 877 -4.44 -57.02 25.04
N GLU A 878 -3.96 -56.78 23.83
CA GLU A 878 -4.69 -55.94 22.85
C GLU A 878 -6.06 -56.52 22.46
N GLU A 879 -6.22 -57.84 22.51
CA GLU A 879 -7.50 -58.50 22.26
C GLU A 879 -8.48 -58.26 23.41
N GLU A 880 -8.00 -58.31 24.65
CA GLU A 880 -8.78 -57.96 25.85
C GLU A 880 -9.19 -56.48 25.83
N ALA A 881 -8.27 -55.58 25.48
CA ALA A 881 -8.56 -54.15 25.35
C ALA A 881 -9.67 -53.87 24.32
N ARG A 882 -9.62 -54.50 23.14
CA ARG A 882 -10.67 -54.39 22.11
C ARG A 882 -12.01 -54.95 22.57
N ALA A 883 -12.00 -56.07 23.29
CA ALA A 883 -13.21 -56.69 23.82
C ALA A 883 -13.84 -55.82 24.93
N ILE A 884 -13.02 -55.25 25.82
CA ILE A 884 -13.45 -54.32 26.87
C ILE A 884 -14.07 -53.07 26.23
N MET A 885 -13.38 -52.45 25.27
CA MET A 885 -13.88 -51.26 24.56
C MET A 885 -15.19 -51.54 23.83
N SER A 886 -15.29 -52.65 23.11
CA SER A 886 -16.53 -53.05 22.42
C SER A 886 -17.70 -53.23 23.39
N LYS A 887 -17.43 -53.84 24.55
CA LYS A 887 -18.43 -54.04 25.61
C LYS A 887 -18.87 -52.72 26.25
N GLU A 888 -17.95 -51.78 26.48
CA GLU A 888 -18.27 -50.47 27.05
C GLU A 888 -19.06 -49.60 26.08
N VAL A 889 -18.65 -49.55 24.80
CA VAL A 889 -19.40 -48.85 23.74
C VAL A 889 -20.80 -49.45 23.58
N ALA A 890 -20.93 -50.79 23.57
CA ALA A 890 -22.23 -51.45 23.53
C ALA A 890 -23.11 -51.07 24.72
N ARG A 891 -22.61 -51.15 25.96
CA ARG A 891 -23.35 -50.74 27.16
C ARG A 891 -23.78 -49.28 27.12
N ALA A 892 -22.93 -48.39 26.63
CA ALA A 892 -23.25 -46.97 26.51
C ALA A 892 -24.39 -46.72 25.50
N ILE A 893 -24.39 -47.41 24.37
CA ILE A 893 -25.46 -47.31 23.37
C ILE A 893 -26.76 -47.95 23.89
N GLU A 894 -26.68 -49.03 24.66
CA GLU A 894 -27.83 -49.75 25.22
C GLU A 894 -28.62 -48.86 26.19
N ARG A 895 -27.88 -48.20 27.09
CA ARG A 895 -28.42 -47.24 28.05
C ARG A 895 -29.18 -46.09 27.40
N ILE A 896 -28.82 -45.76 26.16
CA ILE A 896 -29.42 -44.64 25.43
C ILE A 896 -30.60 -45.10 24.57
N ASN A 897 -30.55 -46.30 23.98
CA ASN A 897 -31.54 -46.75 22.97
C ASN A 897 -32.65 -47.67 23.53
N LYS A 898 -32.56 -48.13 24.80
CA LYS A 898 -33.57 -48.96 25.50
C LYS A 898 -34.13 -50.18 24.72
N ARG A 899 -33.43 -50.68 23.70
CA ARG A 899 -33.81 -51.84 22.86
C ARG A 899 -32.66 -52.84 22.79
N PHE A 900 -32.99 -54.14 22.86
CA PHE A 900 -32.04 -55.25 22.76
C PHE A 900 -31.27 -55.21 21.42
N PHE A 901 -29.96 -55.47 21.48
CA PHE A 901 -29.09 -55.49 20.30
C PHE A 901 -29.29 -56.75 19.46
N GLY A 902 -29.46 -56.60 18.15
CA GLY A 902 -29.31 -57.71 17.18
C GLY A 902 -27.84 -57.91 16.77
N ALA A 903 -27.50 -59.11 16.26
CA ALA A 903 -26.14 -59.49 15.86
C ALA A 903 -25.44 -58.45 14.95
N LYS A 904 -26.17 -57.88 13.99
CA LYS A 904 -25.67 -56.85 13.07
C LYS A 904 -25.22 -55.56 13.77
N LYS A 905 -25.79 -55.21 14.93
CA LYS A 905 -25.41 -53.99 15.68
C LYS A 905 -24.14 -54.22 16.50
N LEU A 906 -23.94 -55.43 17.01
CA LEU A 906 -22.68 -55.84 17.66
C LEU A 906 -21.54 -55.91 16.64
N GLU A 907 -21.81 -56.40 15.42
CA GLU A 907 -20.86 -56.39 14.30
C GLU A 907 -20.40 -54.97 13.95
N ASN A 908 -21.33 -54.01 13.81
CA ASN A 908 -20.99 -52.62 13.56
C ASN A 908 -20.18 -51.98 14.70
N ILE A 909 -20.44 -52.35 15.96
CA ILE A 909 -19.64 -51.89 17.11
C ILE A 909 -18.22 -52.46 17.04
N SER A 910 -18.09 -53.75 16.72
CA SER A 910 -16.78 -54.39 16.53
C SER A 910 -15.98 -53.72 15.41
N GLN A 911 -16.62 -53.45 14.26
CA GLN A 911 -15.99 -52.72 13.15
C GLN A 911 -15.59 -51.29 13.55
N PHE A 912 -16.44 -50.58 14.29
CA PHE A 912 -16.14 -49.24 14.80
C PHE A 912 -14.91 -49.24 15.72
N VAL A 913 -14.85 -50.19 16.66
CA VAL A 913 -13.70 -50.34 17.58
C VAL A 913 -12.44 -50.76 16.84
N THR A 914 -12.56 -51.64 15.84
CA THR A 914 -11.43 -52.09 15.00
C THR A 914 -10.82 -50.90 14.24
N VAL A 915 -11.63 -50.06 13.61
CA VAL A 915 -11.13 -48.86 12.91
C VAL A 915 -10.45 -47.90 13.88
N LEU A 916 -11.02 -47.66 15.07
CA LEU A 916 -10.39 -46.76 16.05
C LEU A 916 -9.07 -47.32 16.59
N PHE A 917 -9.04 -48.62 16.92
CA PHE A 917 -7.89 -49.25 17.57
C PHE A 917 -6.75 -49.56 16.59
N ASP A 918 -7.07 -50.18 15.45
CA ASP A 918 -6.06 -50.61 14.49
C ASP A 918 -5.69 -49.47 13.53
N GLN A 919 -6.68 -48.78 12.94
CA GLN A 919 -6.39 -47.78 11.90
C GLN A 919 -6.04 -46.38 12.44
N ILE A 920 -6.60 -45.97 13.58
CA ILE A 920 -6.28 -44.66 14.17
C ILE A 920 -5.17 -44.79 15.20
N TYR A 921 -5.37 -45.59 16.25
CA TYR A 921 -4.40 -45.68 17.34
C TYR A 921 -3.08 -46.34 16.93
N LYS A 922 -3.11 -47.50 16.24
CA LYS A 922 -1.88 -48.18 15.82
C LYS A 922 -1.29 -47.63 14.53
N ASP A 923 -2.08 -47.48 13.47
CA ASP A 923 -1.51 -47.11 12.18
C ASP A 923 -1.08 -45.63 12.12
N VAL A 924 -1.95 -44.70 12.55
CA VAL A 924 -1.66 -43.25 12.48
C VAL A 924 -0.79 -42.77 13.65
N TYR A 925 -1.12 -43.17 14.88
CA TYR A 925 -0.39 -42.71 16.08
C TYR A 925 0.69 -43.69 16.56
N HIS A 926 0.96 -44.78 15.83
CA HIS A 926 2.01 -45.75 16.14
C HIS A 926 1.95 -46.31 17.57
N GLY A 927 0.74 -46.40 18.15
CA GLY A 927 0.54 -46.83 19.53
C GLY A 927 0.88 -45.79 20.60
N ASN A 928 1.08 -44.52 20.24
CA ASN A 928 1.32 -43.43 21.19
C ASN A 928 -0.01 -42.89 21.76
N LEU A 929 -0.41 -43.40 22.92
CA LEU A 929 -1.67 -43.01 23.57
C LEU A 929 -1.71 -41.53 23.98
N LEU A 930 -0.59 -40.96 24.41
CA LEU A 930 -0.53 -39.56 24.86
C LEU A 930 -0.85 -38.60 23.70
N GLU A 931 -0.24 -38.84 22.53
CA GLU A 931 -0.43 -38.03 21.34
C GLU A 931 -1.87 -38.15 20.77
N LEU A 932 -2.45 -39.36 20.79
CA LEU A 932 -3.85 -39.57 20.45
C LEU A 932 -4.79 -38.77 21.37
N LEU A 933 -4.52 -38.76 22.69
CA LEU A 933 -5.34 -38.07 23.68
C LEU A 933 -5.21 -36.56 23.60
N GLU A 934 -4.04 -36.02 23.27
CA GLU A 934 -3.85 -34.59 22.97
C GLU A 934 -4.74 -34.15 21.79
N ASN A 935 -4.88 -35.00 20.77
CA ASN A 935 -5.73 -34.75 19.60
C ASN A 935 -7.21 -35.17 19.77
N ARG A 936 -7.61 -35.72 20.92
CA ARG A 936 -8.99 -36.22 21.20
C ARG A 936 -10.08 -35.20 20.83
N ARG A 937 -9.89 -33.92 21.16
CA ARG A 937 -10.87 -32.86 20.88
C ARG A 937 -11.02 -32.58 19.38
N ARG A 938 -9.92 -32.65 18.64
CA ARG A 938 -9.87 -32.41 17.19
C ARG A 938 -10.48 -33.58 16.42
N ILE A 939 -10.09 -34.80 16.77
CA ILE A 939 -10.67 -36.05 16.24
C ILE A 939 -12.17 -36.09 16.47
N ARG A 940 -12.62 -35.76 17.71
CA ARG A 940 -14.04 -35.69 18.03
C ARG A 940 -14.79 -34.69 17.17
N ALA A 941 -14.22 -33.51 16.91
CA ALA A 941 -14.87 -32.51 16.08
C ALA A 941 -14.92 -32.91 14.60
N GLY A 942 -13.84 -33.50 14.05
CA GLY A 942 -13.86 -34.09 12.71
C GLY A 942 -14.91 -35.18 12.56
N TYR A 943 -15.01 -36.09 13.54
CA TYR A 943 -16.04 -37.13 13.58
C TYR A 943 -17.46 -36.55 13.59
N LEU A 944 -17.72 -35.56 14.44
CA LEU A 944 -19.02 -34.87 14.51
C LEU A 944 -19.35 -34.15 13.21
N TYR A 945 -18.35 -33.54 12.57
CA TYR A 945 -18.49 -32.87 11.30
C TYR A 945 -18.93 -33.86 10.20
N PHE A 946 -18.23 -34.97 10.03
CA PHE A 946 -18.57 -36.00 9.03
C PHE A 946 -19.89 -36.70 9.31
N ILE A 947 -20.24 -36.97 10.59
CA ILE A 947 -21.56 -37.52 10.92
C ILE A 947 -22.67 -36.54 10.52
N THR A 948 -22.47 -35.26 10.78
CA THR A 948 -23.46 -34.21 10.49
C THR A 948 -23.68 -34.04 8.98
N GLU A 949 -22.61 -34.20 8.19
CA GLU A 949 -22.64 -34.24 6.73
C GLU A 949 -23.58 -35.35 6.21
N MET A 950 -23.59 -36.53 6.86
CA MET A 950 -24.37 -37.71 6.45
C MET A 950 -25.86 -37.69 6.86
N ILE A 951 -26.29 -36.72 7.66
CA ILE A 951 -27.71 -36.58 8.03
C ILE A 951 -28.50 -36.24 6.74
N PRO A 952 -29.65 -36.86 6.43
CA PRO A 952 -30.41 -36.55 5.21
C PRO A 952 -31.03 -35.13 5.25
N LYS A 953 -31.29 -34.54 4.08
CA LYS A 953 -32.22 -33.38 3.99
C LYS A 953 -33.64 -33.94 4.23
N ARG A 954 -34.42 -33.37 5.16
CA ARG A 954 -35.86 -33.69 5.22
C ARG A 954 -36.54 -32.95 4.07
N ASP A 955 -37.22 -33.70 3.20
CA ASP A 955 -38.01 -33.15 2.09
C ASP A 955 -39.11 -32.23 2.60
N LYS A 956 -39.21 -31.03 2.02
CA LYS A 956 -40.28 -30.05 2.32
C LYS A 956 -41.68 -30.60 2.06
N GLU A 957 -41.83 -31.55 1.13
CA GLU A 957 -43.14 -32.08 0.70
C GLU A 957 -43.88 -32.90 1.77
N LYS A 958 -43.19 -33.45 2.78
CA LYS A 958 -43.85 -34.23 3.84
C LYS A 958 -44.46 -33.38 4.96
N GLU A 959 -44.18 -32.07 5.01
CA GLU A 959 -44.75 -31.17 6.02
C GLU A 959 -46.07 -30.52 5.56
N GLU A 960 -46.34 -30.37 4.25
CA GLU A 960 -47.65 -29.89 3.77
C GLU A 960 -48.77 -30.95 3.82
N GLN A 961 -48.43 -32.22 4.06
CA GLN A 961 -49.43 -33.28 4.29
C GLN A 961 -49.61 -33.65 5.78
N GLN A 962 -48.86 -33.01 6.69
CA GLN A 962 -48.96 -33.21 8.14
C GLN A 962 -49.13 -31.92 8.96
N SER A 963 -49.22 -30.77 8.30
CA SER A 963 -49.87 -29.54 8.77
C SER A 963 -51.28 -29.47 8.21
#